data_AF-U3B364-F1
#
_entry.id   AF-U3B364-F1
#
_cell.length_a   1.000
_cell.length_b   1.000
_cell.length_c   1.000
_cell.angle_alpha   90.00
_cell.angle_beta   90.00
_cell.angle_gamma   90.00
#
_symmetry.space_group_name_H-M   'P 1'
#
loop_
_entity.id
_entity.type
_entity.pdbx_description
1 polymer ?
#
loop_
_entity_poly.entity_id
_entity_poly.type
_entity_poly.pdbx_seq_one_letter_code
_entity_poly.pdbx_strand_id
1 'polypeptide(L)'
;MQASQWTTEIIVICVVAALISVVFGYVVAALLQGRQLSRLTAQLEQAQEAQASAVAASTALSEQLKAAEARGQVLQIEESSLKAKLQAAFENVTRLNQEQQESKDAKAALEIKLEDANRRHNETAKLLEAAQAEGRALQEQITDLRDRLNTAQTSITSLQSERDGLKNELASLDASAQVAASEVREAREQLNDTKQKLAEQTQSRAELQGRYEPLSNAHAELKTALEKREELVADLNERLAKAQAAGLQLQAERESLKDELASEGKRAKALETAEREVREQLAETKQTLVKQVQSFSELQERLQQLNADHTELKTTLQKREEHFQEQMTQLADTRKSLTQEFENLANKIFEEKGKTFTQTSQTSIDGMLKPFREQIEGFQKRINEVHDASLQGNTSLNSEIKKVLEIGLQMSKEANNLTSALKGDSQQRGAWGEAQLRRTLEMSGLIEEAHYEVQTAFKDAEGRSKQTDYLIKLPDGKHIIIDSKVSLVAYDRAVGAESPEEYQLAMAEHVKAVRKHIDDLASKDYTNLAGIHSPDFVLMFMPIEPAYIEAMKHNKDLFEYGYKKHIVLVSHTTLIPILRTVANLWMIERSNAEAREISEKAGEIYNQVCTVAERLGKLGGTLNTVSNHYNDTVKALAGKQGLYGKVERFNKLSAKVSKTLPALEPTHMDFESERLSLIVEALDEADEPTAELPPLMNHIANDSEALPQA
;
A
#
# COMPACT_ATOMS: atom_id res chain seq x y z
N MET A 1 107.64 19.99 112.15
CA MET A 1 107.58 21.03 111.10
C MET A 1 106.11 21.34 110.87
N GLN A 2 105.82 22.64 110.83
CA GLN A 2 104.56 23.37 111.01
C GLN A 2 103.22 22.68 110.67
N ALA A 3 102.36 22.58 111.69
CA ALA A 3 100.94 22.28 111.56
C ALA A 3 100.19 23.51 110.98
N SER A 4 99.50 23.32 109.86
CA SER A 4 98.61 24.31 109.25
C SER A 4 97.40 24.52 110.16
N GLN A 5 97.36 25.65 110.87
CA GLN A 5 96.19 26.09 111.62
C GLN A 5 95.21 26.74 110.65
N TRP A 6 94.17 26.01 110.28
CA TRP A 6 93.01 26.57 109.57
C TRP A 6 92.25 27.47 110.55
N THR A 7 92.19 28.77 110.26
CA THR A 7 91.37 29.71 111.03
C THR A 7 89.89 29.51 110.70
N THR A 8 89.02 29.70 111.68
CA THR A 8 87.56 29.56 111.55
C THR A 8 86.98 30.42 110.41
N GLU A 9 87.60 31.55 110.08
CA GLU A 9 87.22 32.41 108.95
C GLU A 9 87.38 31.73 107.58
N ILE A 10 88.43 30.92 107.37
CA ILE A 10 88.66 30.23 106.09
C ILE A 10 87.61 29.12 105.86
N ILE A 11 87.20 28.43 106.93
CA ILE A 11 86.15 27.40 106.87
C ILE A 11 84.81 28.04 106.51
N VAL A 12 84.47 29.19 107.12
CA VAL A 12 83.21 29.91 106.82
C VAL A 12 83.19 30.40 105.36
N ILE A 13 84.30 30.96 104.86
CA ILE A 13 84.39 31.40 103.46
C ILE A 13 84.22 30.22 102.49
N CYS A 14 84.82 29.06 102.78
CA CYS A 14 84.66 27.87 101.94
C CYS A 14 83.22 27.33 101.95
N VAL A 15 82.53 27.34 103.11
CA VAL A 15 81.14 26.91 103.22
C VAL A 15 80.19 27.86 102.49
N VAL A 16 80.42 29.18 102.61
CA VAL A 16 79.63 30.19 101.89
C VAL A 16 79.87 30.10 100.37
N ALA A 17 81.12 29.91 99.93
CA ALA A 17 81.44 29.70 98.52
C ALA A 17 80.81 28.40 97.97
N ALA A 18 80.79 27.32 98.75
CA ALA A 18 80.11 26.08 98.38
C ALA A 18 78.60 26.26 98.27
N LEU A 19 77.95 26.97 99.21
CA LEU A 19 76.53 27.28 99.15
C LEU A 19 76.16 28.16 97.94
N ILE A 20 76.97 29.18 97.65
CA ILE A 20 76.77 30.04 96.46
C ILE A 20 76.91 29.21 95.18
N SER A 21 77.88 28.29 95.11
CA SER A 21 78.08 27.41 93.95
C SER A 21 76.91 26.44 93.74
N VAL A 22 76.33 25.90 94.83
CA VAL A 22 75.14 25.04 94.77
C VAL A 22 73.91 25.83 94.31
N VAL A 23 73.70 27.05 94.84
CA VAL A 23 72.58 27.91 94.44
C VAL A 23 72.73 28.34 92.98
N PHE A 24 73.93 28.71 92.54
CA PHE A 24 74.19 29.06 91.15
C PHE A 24 73.98 27.87 90.21
N GLY A 25 74.45 26.67 90.59
CA GLY A 25 74.18 25.42 89.86
C GLY A 25 72.69 25.12 89.75
N TYR A 26 71.92 25.33 90.82
CA TYR A 26 70.47 25.13 90.83
C TYR A 26 69.75 26.13 89.92
N VAL A 27 70.13 27.42 89.94
CA VAL A 27 69.55 28.46 89.07
C VAL A 27 69.85 28.21 87.60
N VAL A 28 71.08 27.79 87.27
CA VAL A 28 71.46 27.43 85.89
C VAL A 28 70.72 26.18 85.43
N ALA A 29 70.58 25.15 86.29
CA ALA A 29 69.79 23.96 85.98
C ALA A 29 68.30 24.27 85.77
N ALA A 30 67.72 25.14 86.60
CA ALA A 30 66.33 25.59 86.47
C ALA A 30 66.09 26.39 85.19
N LEU A 31 67.05 27.25 84.79
CA LEU A 31 66.98 27.99 83.51
C LEU A 31 67.10 27.08 82.29
N LEU A 32 67.98 26.07 82.36
CA LEU A 32 68.12 25.07 81.30
C LEU A 32 66.87 24.20 81.18
N GLN A 33 66.29 23.75 82.31
CA GLN A 33 65.02 23.02 82.32
C GLN A 33 63.86 23.88 81.82
N GLY A 34 63.77 25.16 82.19
CA GLY A 34 62.73 26.07 81.69
C GLY A 34 62.79 26.27 80.17
N ARG A 35 64.01 26.38 79.62
CA ARG A 35 64.22 26.43 78.16
C ARG A 35 63.88 25.11 77.47
N GLN A 36 64.18 23.97 78.08
CA GLN A 36 63.80 22.66 77.55
C GLN A 36 62.27 22.47 77.57
N LEU A 37 61.60 22.84 78.67
CA LEU A 37 60.14 22.77 78.77
C LEU A 37 59.47 23.66 77.72
N SER A 38 59.94 24.90 77.54
CA SER A 38 59.42 25.82 76.54
C SER A 38 59.59 25.31 75.10
N ARG A 39 60.71 24.64 74.80
CA ARG A 39 60.91 23.99 73.50
C ARG A 39 59.98 22.79 73.30
N LEU A 40 59.80 21.98 74.34
CA LEU A 40 58.90 20.83 74.31
C LEU A 40 57.43 21.26 74.14
N THR A 41 56.98 22.31 74.81
CA THR A 41 55.62 22.83 74.62
C THR A 41 55.42 23.42 73.23
N ALA A 42 56.39 24.17 72.70
CA ALA A 42 56.32 24.69 71.33
C ALA A 42 56.30 23.55 70.28
N GLN A 43 57.08 22.49 70.49
CA GLN A 43 57.06 21.31 69.63
C GLN A 43 55.73 20.56 69.70
N LEU A 44 55.12 20.48 70.88
CA LEU A 44 53.84 19.79 71.09
C LEU A 44 52.67 20.57 70.46
N GLU A 45 52.69 21.91 70.56
CA GLU A 45 51.72 22.79 69.91
C GLU A 45 51.84 22.71 68.38
N GLN A 46 53.06 22.75 67.84
CA GLN A 46 53.31 22.60 66.41
C GLN A 46 52.91 21.20 65.89
N ALA A 47 53.12 20.15 66.69
CA ALA A 47 52.69 18.79 66.35
C ALA A 47 51.16 18.64 66.37
N GLN A 48 50.46 19.28 67.31
CA GLN A 48 49.00 19.31 67.34
C GLN A 48 48.40 20.06 66.15
N GLU A 49 48.99 21.19 65.76
CA GLU A 49 48.57 21.93 64.56
C GLU A 49 48.78 21.12 63.27
N ALA A 50 49.94 20.46 63.16
CA ALA A 50 50.23 19.58 62.02
C ALA A 50 49.27 18.38 61.96
N GLN A 51 48.92 17.80 63.12
CA GLN A 51 47.95 16.71 63.21
C GLN A 51 46.54 17.16 62.83
N ALA A 52 46.09 18.34 63.29
CA ALA A 52 44.79 18.90 62.92
C ALA A 52 44.69 19.18 61.42
N SER A 53 45.75 19.74 60.82
CA SER A 53 45.87 19.95 59.38
C SER A 53 45.82 18.64 58.58
N ALA A 54 46.55 17.61 59.03
CA ALA A 54 46.55 16.29 58.38
C ALA A 54 45.18 15.59 58.45
N VAL A 55 44.48 15.69 59.58
CA VAL A 55 43.12 15.16 59.74
C VAL A 55 42.15 15.88 58.81
N ALA A 56 42.20 17.22 58.74
CA ALA A 56 41.37 18.01 57.85
C ALA A 56 41.61 17.69 56.36
N ALA A 57 42.88 17.48 55.98
CA ALA A 57 43.23 17.05 54.63
C ALA A 57 42.69 15.63 54.34
N SER A 58 42.78 14.71 55.29
CA SER A 58 42.25 13.35 55.14
C SER A 58 40.73 13.31 54.99
N THR A 59 39.99 14.14 55.73
CA THR A 59 38.53 14.24 55.58
C THR A 59 38.14 14.85 54.24
N ALA A 60 38.81 15.92 53.80
CA ALA A 60 38.57 16.52 52.50
C ALA A 60 38.82 15.52 51.35
N LEU A 61 39.88 14.72 51.46
CA LEU A 61 40.23 13.70 50.45
C LEU A 61 39.23 12.54 50.45
N SER A 62 38.75 12.12 51.63
CA SER A 62 37.68 11.12 51.75
C SER A 62 36.35 11.59 51.15
N GLU A 63 36.03 12.88 51.28
CA GLU A 63 34.81 13.46 50.73
C GLU A 63 34.88 13.59 49.20
N GLN A 64 36.05 13.97 48.68
CA GLN A 64 36.34 13.94 47.24
C GLN A 64 36.27 12.52 46.66
N LEU A 65 36.78 11.51 47.38
CA LEU A 65 36.68 10.10 46.96
C LEU A 65 35.22 9.63 46.85
N LYS A 66 34.40 9.93 47.87
CA LYS A 66 32.96 9.60 47.83
C LYS A 66 32.23 10.31 46.68
N ALA A 67 32.56 11.58 46.41
CA ALA A 67 32.00 12.31 45.30
C ALA A 67 32.42 11.71 43.94
N ALA A 68 33.65 11.21 43.82
CA ALA A 68 34.14 10.54 42.63
C ALA A 68 33.48 9.16 42.42
N GLU A 69 33.32 8.36 43.49
CA GLU A 69 32.61 7.08 43.44
C GLU A 69 31.14 7.24 43.03
N ALA A 70 30.45 8.25 43.56
CA ALA A 70 29.08 8.57 43.18
C ALA A 70 28.99 8.94 41.68
N ARG A 71 29.93 9.74 41.16
CA ARG A 71 30.00 10.04 39.72
C ARG A 71 30.28 8.79 38.88
N GLY A 72 31.13 7.88 39.37
CA GLY A 72 31.42 6.60 38.72
C GLY A 72 30.17 5.74 38.56
N GLN A 73 29.34 5.64 39.61
CA GLN A 73 28.09 4.88 39.55
C GLN A 73 27.07 5.49 38.57
N VAL A 74 26.95 6.82 38.54
CA VAL A 74 26.07 7.50 37.57
C VAL A 74 26.51 7.25 36.14
N LEU A 75 27.81 7.35 35.85
CA LEU A 75 28.37 7.07 34.53
C LEU A 75 28.18 5.60 34.12
N GLN A 76 28.23 4.67 35.06
CA GLN A 76 28.01 3.24 34.79
C GLN A 76 26.54 2.94 34.43
N ILE A 77 25.60 3.64 35.06
CA ILE A 77 24.17 3.57 34.70
C ILE A 77 23.95 4.17 33.32
N GLU A 78 24.56 5.32 33.00
CA GLU A 78 24.49 5.91 31.66
C GLU A 78 25.09 5.00 30.58
N GLU A 79 26.23 4.36 30.85
CA GLU A 79 26.85 3.39 29.94
C GLU A 79 25.91 2.21 29.66
N SER A 80 25.25 1.67 30.70
CA SER A 80 24.30 0.57 30.54
C SER A 80 23.06 0.97 29.71
N SER A 81 22.57 2.20 29.91
CA SER A 81 21.47 2.79 29.14
C SER A 81 21.86 3.01 27.67
N LEU A 82 23.08 3.50 27.42
CA LEU A 82 23.63 3.67 26.08
C LEU A 82 23.81 2.33 25.36
N LYS A 83 24.30 1.29 26.05
CA LYS A 83 24.38 -0.08 25.50
C LYS A 83 23.01 -0.63 25.12
N ALA A 84 21.99 -0.47 25.97
CA ALA A 84 20.64 -0.91 25.67
C ALA A 84 20.06 -0.18 24.45
N LYS A 85 20.27 1.14 24.35
CA LYS A 85 19.87 1.94 23.18
C LYS A 85 20.60 1.52 21.90
N LEU A 86 21.89 1.22 21.99
CA LEU A 86 22.68 0.74 20.85
C LEU A 86 22.16 -0.61 20.36
N GLN A 87 21.83 -1.53 21.28
CA GLN A 87 21.30 -2.85 20.93
C GLN A 87 19.92 -2.76 20.26
N ALA A 88 19.03 -1.92 20.79
CA ALA A 88 17.75 -1.64 20.15
C ALA A 88 17.91 -0.98 18.76
N ALA A 89 18.93 -0.14 18.57
CA ALA A 89 19.23 0.44 17.27
C ALA A 89 19.72 -0.62 16.27
N PHE A 90 20.56 -1.58 16.71
CA PHE A 90 20.98 -2.72 15.87
C PHE A 90 19.80 -3.60 15.46
N GLU A 91 18.92 -3.94 16.39
CA GLU A 91 17.70 -4.73 16.08
C GLU A 91 16.82 -4.00 15.06
N ASN A 92 16.66 -2.68 15.20
CA ASN A 92 15.94 -1.87 14.23
C ASN A 92 16.60 -1.84 12.84
N VAL A 93 17.92 -1.71 12.76
CA VAL A 93 18.63 -1.78 11.47
C VAL A 93 18.44 -3.14 10.80
N THR A 94 18.44 -4.21 11.61
CA THR A 94 18.25 -5.57 11.11
C THR A 94 16.84 -5.74 10.53
N ARG A 95 15.81 -5.26 11.25
CA ARG A 95 14.42 -5.25 10.79
C ARG A 95 14.25 -4.41 9.52
N LEU A 96 14.82 -3.21 9.47
CA LEU A 96 14.73 -2.32 8.31
C LEU A 96 15.41 -2.91 7.07
N ASN A 97 16.53 -3.61 7.24
CA ASN A 97 17.18 -4.33 6.14
C ASN A 97 16.30 -5.48 5.61
N GLN A 98 15.59 -6.19 6.49
CA GLN A 98 14.66 -7.23 6.08
C GLN A 98 13.46 -6.66 5.31
N GLU A 99 12.85 -5.59 5.83
CA GLU A 99 11.76 -4.87 5.13
C GLU A 99 12.22 -4.30 3.78
N GLN A 100 13.46 -3.82 3.69
CA GLN A 100 14.05 -3.35 2.43
C GLN A 100 14.22 -4.48 1.43
N GLN A 101 14.59 -5.69 1.88
CA GLN A 101 14.73 -6.84 1.01
C GLN A 101 13.36 -7.32 0.50
N GLU A 102 12.37 -7.43 1.37
CA GLU A 102 10.98 -7.75 1.00
C GLU A 102 10.41 -6.73 0.01
N SER A 103 10.70 -5.44 0.21
CA SER A 103 10.31 -4.38 -0.72
C SER A 103 10.98 -4.49 -2.10
N LYS A 104 12.26 -4.90 -2.15
CA LYS A 104 12.96 -5.17 -3.41
C LYS A 104 12.35 -6.35 -4.15
N ASP A 105 12.04 -7.42 -3.44
CA ASP A 105 11.44 -8.62 -4.04
C ASP A 105 10.03 -8.31 -4.57
N ALA A 106 9.23 -7.53 -3.83
CA ALA A 106 7.95 -7.03 -4.29
C ALA A 106 8.07 -6.12 -5.53
N LYS A 107 9.11 -5.27 -5.59
CA LYS A 107 9.39 -4.43 -6.76
C LYS A 107 9.74 -5.27 -7.99
N ALA A 108 10.56 -6.31 -7.83
CA ALA A 108 10.92 -7.22 -8.93
C ALA A 108 9.67 -7.95 -9.46
N ALA A 109 8.79 -8.42 -8.56
CA ALA A 109 7.53 -9.04 -8.95
C ALA A 109 6.59 -8.06 -9.70
N LEU A 110 6.58 -6.79 -9.31
CA LEU A 110 5.82 -5.74 -10.01
C LEU A 110 6.41 -5.40 -11.38
N GLU A 111 7.74 -5.39 -11.52
CA GLU A 111 8.40 -5.17 -12.82
C GLU A 111 8.06 -6.28 -13.82
N ILE A 112 8.05 -7.54 -13.38
CA ILE A 112 7.62 -8.68 -14.22
C ILE A 112 6.15 -8.51 -14.64
N LYS A 113 5.26 -8.16 -13.70
CA LYS A 113 3.83 -7.90 -14.02
C LYS A 113 3.64 -6.75 -15.00
N LEU A 114 4.45 -5.70 -14.91
CA LEU A 114 4.41 -4.56 -15.83
C LEU A 114 4.85 -4.97 -17.23
N GLU A 115 5.89 -5.79 -17.33
CA GLU A 115 6.40 -6.30 -18.61
C GLU A 115 5.38 -7.21 -19.30
N ASP A 116 4.71 -8.08 -18.54
CA ASP A 116 3.58 -8.88 -19.01
C ASP A 116 2.39 -8.01 -19.48
N ALA A 117 2.05 -6.97 -18.71
CA ALA A 117 0.97 -6.06 -19.08
C ALA A 117 1.29 -5.29 -20.38
N ASN A 118 2.53 -4.84 -20.55
CA ASN A 118 2.99 -4.18 -21.78
C ASN A 118 2.98 -5.12 -22.98
N ARG A 119 3.37 -6.39 -22.78
CA ARG A 119 3.29 -7.42 -23.83
C ARG A 119 1.84 -7.62 -24.29
N ARG A 120 0.91 -7.78 -23.35
CA ARG A 120 -0.53 -7.89 -23.64
C ARG A 120 -1.08 -6.65 -24.34
N HIS A 121 -0.65 -5.45 -23.95
CA HIS A 121 -1.04 -4.21 -24.63
C HIS A 121 -0.58 -4.17 -26.09
N ASN A 122 0.67 -4.58 -26.36
CA ASN A 122 1.18 -4.63 -27.72
C ASN A 122 0.46 -5.68 -28.58
N GLU A 123 0.06 -6.82 -27.99
CA GLU A 123 -0.73 -7.84 -28.68
C GLU A 123 -2.14 -7.34 -29.00
N THR A 124 -2.82 -6.69 -28.05
CA THR A 124 -4.15 -6.11 -28.28
C THR A 124 -4.13 -4.96 -29.28
N ALA A 125 -3.07 -4.15 -29.29
CA ALA A 125 -2.88 -3.10 -30.29
C ALA A 125 -2.77 -3.66 -31.71
N LYS A 126 -2.01 -4.76 -31.90
CA LYS A 126 -1.92 -5.45 -33.21
C LYS A 126 -3.26 -6.02 -33.66
N LEU A 127 -4.03 -6.59 -32.74
CA LEU A 127 -5.37 -7.11 -33.04
C LEU A 127 -6.34 -5.98 -33.43
N LEU A 128 -6.23 -4.81 -32.77
CA LEU A 128 -7.03 -3.64 -33.13
C LEU A 128 -6.70 -3.12 -34.52
N GLU A 129 -5.42 -3.04 -34.89
CA GLU A 129 -5.01 -2.65 -36.25
C GLU A 129 -5.55 -3.63 -37.31
N ALA A 130 -5.51 -4.93 -37.04
CA ALA A 130 -6.07 -5.94 -37.93
C ALA A 130 -7.60 -5.79 -38.08
N ALA A 131 -8.33 -5.62 -36.97
CA ALA A 131 -9.77 -5.40 -36.99
C ALA A 131 -10.16 -4.09 -37.72
N GLN A 132 -9.36 -3.02 -37.57
CA GLN A 132 -9.56 -1.76 -38.29
C GLN A 132 -9.28 -1.88 -39.80
N ALA A 133 -8.35 -2.77 -40.21
CA ALA A 133 -8.12 -3.07 -41.61
C ALA A 133 -9.31 -3.85 -42.22
N GLU A 134 -9.83 -4.85 -41.52
CA GLU A 134 -11.04 -5.58 -41.93
C GLU A 134 -12.27 -4.66 -42.01
N GLY A 135 -12.44 -3.77 -41.01
CA GLY A 135 -13.51 -2.78 -41.03
C GLY A 135 -13.47 -1.86 -42.25
N ARG A 136 -12.27 -1.43 -42.67
CA ARG A 136 -12.09 -0.64 -43.91
C ARG A 136 -12.46 -1.44 -45.16
N ALA A 137 -12.05 -2.70 -45.25
CA ALA A 137 -12.38 -3.57 -46.38
C ALA A 137 -13.90 -3.82 -46.50
N LEU A 138 -14.59 -4.06 -45.37
CA LEU A 138 -16.04 -4.21 -45.35
C LEU A 138 -16.76 -2.92 -45.76
N GLN A 139 -16.23 -1.76 -45.35
CA GLN A 139 -16.80 -0.46 -45.72
C GLN A 139 -16.68 -0.20 -47.22
N GLU A 140 -15.57 -0.61 -47.84
CA GLU A 140 -15.38 -0.55 -49.30
C GLU A 140 -16.36 -1.48 -50.04
N GLN A 141 -16.57 -2.71 -49.54
CA GLN A 141 -17.58 -3.63 -50.08
C GLN A 141 -19.02 -3.09 -49.98
N ILE A 142 -19.38 -2.44 -48.86
CA ILE A 142 -20.68 -1.80 -48.70
C ILE A 142 -20.87 -0.67 -49.73
N THR A 143 -19.79 0.04 -50.06
CA THR A 143 -19.81 1.12 -51.04
C THR A 143 -20.04 0.58 -52.45
N ASP A 144 -19.32 -0.48 -52.85
CA ASP A 144 -19.55 -1.19 -54.12
C ASP A 144 -20.99 -1.72 -54.26
N LEU A 145 -21.50 -2.38 -53.22
CA LEU A 145 -22.87 -2.90 -53.22
C LEU A 145 -23.91 -1.77 -53.36
N ARG A 146 -23.66 -0.61 -52.76
CA ARG A 146 -24.55 0.55 -52.84
C ARG A 146 -24.55 1.17 -54.25
N ASP A 147 -23.40 1.22 -54.91
CA ASP A 147 -23.30 1.69 -56.31
C ASP A 147 -23.97 0.72 -57.29
N ARG A 148 -23.83 -0.59 -57.07
CA ARG A 148 -24.55 -1.61 -57.85
C ARG A 148 -26.07 -1.51 -57.66
N LEU A 149 -26.53 -1.24 -56.44
CA LEU A 149 -27.95 -1.02 -56.15
C LEU A 149 -28.49 0.22 -56.87
N ASN A 150 -27.76 1.33 -56.84
CA ASN A 150 -28.14 2.55 -57.57
C ASN A 150 -28.21 2.30 -59.09
N THR A 151 -27.29 1.51 -59.63
CA THR A 151 -27.28 1.16 -61.07
C THR A 151 -28.49 0.30 -61.44
N ALA A 152 -28.84 -0.67 -60.59
CA ALA A 152 -30.03 -1.50 -60.76
C ALA A 152 -31.33 -0.68 -60.64
N GLN A 153 -31.41 0.24 -59.67
CA GLN A 153 -32.54 1.15 -59.48
C GLN A 153 -32.76 2.01 -60.73
N THR A 154 -31.69 2.57 -61.29
CA THR A 154 -31.75 3.38 -62.52
C THR A 154 -32.30 2.57 -63.71
N SER A 155 -31.90 1.29 -63.83
CA SER A 155 -32.38 0.38 -64.88
C SER A 155 -33.86 0.02 -64.70
N ILE A 156 -34.34 -0.10 -63.47
CA ILE A 156 -35.76 -0.32 -63.18
C ILE A 156 -36.58 0.89 -63.63
N THR A 157 -36.12 2.11 -63.34
CA THR A 157 -36.82 3.35 -63.74
C THR A 157 -36.89 3.49 -65.27
N SER A 158 -35.83 3.13 -66.00
CA SER A 158 -35.87 3.16 -67.48
C SER A 158 -36.86 2.14 -68.06
N LEU A 159 -36.89 0.92 -67.52
CA LEU A 159 -37.83 -0.12 -67.95
C LEU A 159 -39.29 0.24 -67.61
N GLN A 160 -39.53 0.95 -66.51
CA GLN A 160 -40.86 1.47 -66.16
C GLN A 160 -41.32 2.54 -67.15
N SER A 161 -40.44 3.44 -67.58
CA SER A 161 -40.74 4.45 -68.60
C SER A 161 -41.06 3.80 -69.97
N GLU A 162 -40.34 2.74 -70.35
CA GLU A 162 -40.56 2.02 -71.61
C GLU A 162 -41.92 1.28 -71.60
N ARG A 163 -42.26 0.65 -70.48
CA ARG A 163 -43.59 0.05 -70.26
C ARG A 163 -44.71 1.08 -70.42
N ASP A 164 -44.56 2.26 -69.84
CA ASP A 164 -45.59 3.30 -69.89
C ASP A 164 -45.73 3.90 -71.31
N GLY A 165 -44.64 3.95 -72.09
CA GLY A 165 -44.68 4.26 -73.52
C GLY A 165 -45.49 3.24 -74.33
N LEU A 166 -45.20 1.95 -74.16
CA LEU A 166 -45.91 0.86 -74.84
C LEU A 166 -47.41 0.82 -74.48
N LYS A 167 -47.76 1.16 -73.24
CA LYS A 167 -49.15 1.26 -72.78
C LYS A 167 -49.93 2.37 -73.52
N ASN A 168 -49.26 3.49 -73.81
CA ASN A 168 -49.88 4.61 -74.52
C ASN A 168 -50.03 4.33 -76.03
N GLU A 169 -49.11 3.59 -76.64
CA GLU A 169 -49.27 3.11 -78.02
C GLU A 169 -50.43 2.12 -78.17
N LEU A 170 -50.65 1.25 -77.18
CA LEU A 170 -51.79 0.33 -77.18
C LEU A 170 -53.13 1.08 -77.11
N ALA A 171 -53.20 2.15 -76.33
CA ALA A 171 -54.40 2.98 -76.18
C ALA A 171 -54.74 3.78 -77.46
N SER A 172 -53.74 4.16 -78.27
CA SER A 172 -53.95 4.88 -79.53
C SER A 172 -54.39 3.97 -80.67
N LEU A 173 -53.95 2.70 -80.67
CA LEU A 173 -54.42 1.64 -81.57
C LEU A 173 -55.90 1.27 -81.32
N ASP A 174 -56.33 1.25 -80.06
CA ASP A 174 -57.72 0.96 -79.66
C ASP A 174 -58.68 2.11 -80.07
N ALA A 175 -58.21 3.36 -80.00
CA ALA A 175 -58.93 4.53 -80.49
C ALA A 175 -59.07 4.55 -82.02
N SER A 176 -58.08 4.02 -82.76
CA SER A 176 -58.13 3.92 -84.23
C SER A 176 -59.10 2.82 -84.71
N ALA A 177 -59.29 1.76 -83.92
CA ALA A 177 -60.27 0.70 -84.20
C ALA A 177 -61.73 1.15 -84.01
N GLN A 178 -62.00 2.13 -83.13
CA GLN A 178 -63.34 2.68 -82.87
C GLN A 178 -63.85 3.66 -83.94
N VAL A 179 -62.98 4.25 -84.76
CA VAL A 179 -63.35 5.22 -85.80
C VAL A 179 -63.73 4.55 -87.14
N ALA A 180 -63.42 3.26 -87.32
CA ALA A 180 -63.75 2.51 -88.54
C ALA A 180 -65.20 1.96 -88.59
N ALA A 181 -66.05 2.29 -87.62
CA ALA A 181 -67.39 1.68 -87.45
C ALA A 181 -68.60 2.58 -87.78
N SER A 182 -68.42 3.74 -88.44
CA SER A 182 -69.48 4.75 -88.57
C SER A 182 -69.95 5.15 -89.97
N GLU A 183 -69.81 4.30 -91.00
CA GLU A 183 -70.24 4.67 -92.38
C GLU A 183 -70.99 3.56 -93.15
N VAL A 184 -72.04 2.95 -92.60
CA VAL A 184 -72.98 2.14 -93.41
C VAL A 184 -74.43 2.34 -92.98
N ARG A 185 -74.88 3.60 -92.99
CA ARG A 185 -76.29 3.97 -92.75
C ARG A 185 -77.11 4.17 -94.03
N GLU A 186 -76.54 3.97 -95.22
CA GLU A 186 -77.18 4.37 -96.48
C GLU A 186 -77.60 3.25 -97.46
N ALA A 187 -77.31 1.98 -97.20
CA ALA A 187 -77.66 0.90 -98.14
C ALA A 187 -78.86 0.05 -97.67
N ARG A 188 -79.96 0.73 -97.30
CA ARG A 188 -81.23 0.09 -96.89
C ARG A 188 -82.07 -0.47 -98.04
N GLU A 189 -81.50 -0.58 -99.24
CA GLU A 189 -82.21 -1.11 -100.43
C GLU A 189 -81.73 -2.47 -100.92
N GLN A 190 -80.74 -3.11 -100.28
CA GLN A 190 -80.25 -4.46 -100.64
C GLN A 190 -80.73 -5.56 -99.66
N LEU A 191 -81.99 -5.47 -99.25
CA LEU A 191 -82.64 -6.33 -98.24
C LEU A 191 -82.86 -7.80 -98.68
N ASN A 192 -82.50 -8.19 -99.91
CA ASN A 192 -82.61 -9.59 -100.36
C ASN A 192 -81.27 -10.34 -100.45
N ASP A 193 -80.14 -9.65 -100.34
CA ASP A 193 -78.79 -10.25 -100.25
C ASP A 193 -78.41 -10.59 -98.78
N THR A 194 -79.14 -10.00 -97.83
CA THR A 194 -78.93 -10.13 -96.37
C THR A 194 -79.33 -11.50 -95.81
N LYS A 195 -80.12 -12.29 -96.52
CA LYS A 195 -80.43 -13.68 -96.12
C LYS A 195 -79.25 -14.63 -96.30
N GLN A 196 -78.36 -14.36 -97.25
CA GLN A 196 -77.16 -15.16 -97.50
C GLN A 196 -75.99 -14.73 -96.60
N LYS A 197 -75.85 -13.42 -96.34
CA LYS A 197 -74.85 -12.85 -95.40
C LYS A 197 -75.11 -13.18 -93.92
N LEU A 198 -76.37 -13.46 -93.52
CA LEU A 198 -76.69 -13.87 -92.15
C LEU A 198 -76.09 -15.24 -91.80
N ALA A 199 -75.95 -16.14 -92.78
CA ALA A 199 -75.29 -17.44 -92.58
C ALA A 199 -73.77 -17.27 -92.37
N GLU A 200 -73.11 -16.39 -93.12
CA GLU A 200 -71.68 -16.08 -92.96
C GLU A 200 -71.37 -15.29 -91.66
N GLN A 201 -72.26 -14.39 -91.24
CA GLN A 201 -72.11 -13.67 -89.96
C GLN A 201 -72.26 -14.58 -88.73
N THR A 202 -73.04 -15.66 -88.84
CA THR A 202 -73.17 -16.64 -87.75
C THR A 202 -71.87 -17.43 -87.58
N GLN A 203 -71.15 -17.69 -88.67
CA GLN A 203 -69.83 -18.33 -88.66
C GLN A 203 -68.71 -17.38 -88.21
N SER A 204 -68.71 -16.12 -88.65
CA SER A 204 -67.76 -15.09 -88.19
C SER A 204 -67.91 -14.75 -86.70
N ARG A 205 -69.14 -14.78 -86.16
CA ARG A 205 -69.42 -14.63 -84.73
C ARG A 205 -68.90 -15.82 -83.92
N ALA A 206 -68.98 -17.04 -84.44
CA ALA A 206 -68.42 -18.23 -83.79
C ALA A 206 -66.87 -18.20 -83.79
N GLU A 207 -66.24 -17.70 -84.85
CA GLU A 207 -64.77 -17.51 -84.94
C GLU A 207 -64.27 -16.38 -84.01
N LEU A 208 -65.02 -15.28 -83.88
CA LEU A 208 -64.73 -14.22 -82.92
C LEU A 208 -64.90 -14.68 -81.47
N GLN A 209 -65.91 -15.51 -81.20
CA GLN A 209 -66.13 -16.09 -79.88
C GLN A 209 -65.03 -17.10 -79.51
N GLY A 210 -64.54 -17.91 -80.46
CA GLY A 210 -63.38 -18.78 -80.29
C GLY A 210 -62.04 -18.05 -80.13
N ARG A 211 -61.93 -16.79 -80.58
CA ARG A 211 -60.78 -15.91 -80.32
C ARG A 211 -60.88 -15.13 -79.01
N TYR A 212 -62.09 -14.87 -78.50
CA TYR A 212 -62.33 -14.16 -77.25
C TYR A 212 -62.03 -15.02 -76.01
N GLU A 213 -62.33 -16.31 -76.07
CA GLU A 213 -62.11 -17.27 -74.98
C GLU A 213 -60.63 -17.40 -74.54
N PRO A 214 -59.63 -17.55 -75.44
CA PRO A 214 -58.22 -17.54 -75.03
C PRO A 214 -57.74 -16.16 -74.55
N LEU A 215 -58.31 -15.06 -75.06
CA LEU A 215 -57.95 -13.71 -74.64
C LEU A 215 -58.51 -13.36 -73.25
N SER A 216 -59.70 -13.85 -72.93
CA SER A 216 -60.32 -13.74 -71.60
C SER A 216 -59.55 -14.56 -70.55
N ASN A 217 -59.11 -15.76 -70.91
CA ASN A 217 -58.25 -16.58 -70.06
C ASN A 217 -56.88 -15.92 -69.83
N ALA A 218 -56.26 -15.38 -70.89
CA ALA A 218 -55.00 -14.63 -70.76
C ALA A 218 -55.15 -13.37 -69.88
N HIS A 219 -56.30 -12.68 -69.95
CA HIS A 219 -56.58 -11.53 -69.09
C HIS A 219 -56.77 -11.95 -67.62
N ALA A 220 -57.42 -13.07 -67.35
CA ALA A 220 -57.57 -13.62 -66.00
C ALA A 220 -56.21 -14.04 -65.40
N GLU A 221 -55.34 -14.67 -66.20
CA GLU A 221 -53.97 -15.00 -65.81
C GLU A 221 -53.11 -13.76 -65.55
N LEU A 222 -53.22 -12.73 -66.40
CA LEU A 222 -52.49 -11.48 -66.23
C LEU A 222 -52.96 -10.73 -64.96
N LYS A 223 -54.26 -10.77 -64.66
CA LYS A 223 -54.83 -10.18 -63.44
C LYS A 223 -54.32 -10.88 -62.18
N THR A 224 -54.30 -12.21 -62.16
CA THR A 224 -53.73 -12.97 -61.02
C THR A 224 -52.22 -12.77 -60.90
N ALA A 225 -51.50 -12.61 -62.01
CA ALA A 225 -50.07 -12.28 -61.99
C ALA A 225 -49.81 -10.85 -61.47
N LEU A 226 -50.71 -9.90 -61.75
CA LEU A 226 -50.66 -8.54 -61.23
C LEU A 226 -50.89 -8.52 -59.72
N GLU A 227 -51.93 -9.19 -59.23
CA GLU A 227 -52.25 -9.30 -57.80
C GLU A 227 -51.07 -9.92 -57.01
N LYS A 228 -50.45 -10.99 -57.53
CA LYS A 228 -49.24 -11.58 -56.93
C LYS A 228 -48.04 -10.63 -56.93
N ARG A 229 -47.89 -9.78 -57.95
CA ARG A 229 -46.83 -8.78 -58.01
C ARG A 229 -47.06 -7.64 -57.03
N GLU A 230 -48.30 -7.20 -56.85
CA GLU A 230 -48.67 -6.20 -55.86
C GLU A 230 -48.39 -6.69 -54.43
N GLU A 231 -48.71 -7.96 -54.15
CA GLU A 231 -48.39 -8.60 -52.87
C GLU A 231 -46.86 -8.69 -52.63
N LEU A 232 -46.08 -9.05 -53.65
CA LEU A 232 -44.62 -9.08 -53.57
C LEU A 232 -44.02 -7.69 -53.33
N VAL A 233 -44.56 -6.65 -53.97
CA VAL A 233 -44.14 -5.26 -53.78
C VAL A 233 -44.46 -4.80 -52.35
N ALA A 234 -45.59 -5.21 -51.79
CA ALA A 234 -45.93 -4.91 -50.40
C ALA A 234 -44.93 -5.56 -49.40
N ASP A 235 -44.60 -6.85 -49.57
CA ASP A 235 -43.59 -7.54 -48.74
C ASP A 235 -42.20 -6.89 -48.86
N LEU A 236 -41.78 -6.53 -50.07
CA LEU A 236 -40.49 -5.84 -50.28
C LEU A 236 -40.45 -4.45 -49.62
N ASN A 237 -41.55 -3.70 -49.65
CA ASN A 237 -41.64 -2.41 -48.97
C ASN A 237 -41.59 -2.56 -47.44
N GLU A 238 -42.22 -3.60 -46.89
CA GLU A 238 -42.14 -3.89 -45.45
C GLU A 238 -40.71 -4.27 -45.03
N ARG A 239 -40.02 -5.10 -45.82
CA ARG A 239 -38.62 -5.46 -45.58
C ARG A 239 -37.69 -4.25 -45.69
N LEU A 240 -37.92 -3.37 -46.66
CA LEU A 240 -37.16 -2.13 -46.80
C LEU A 240 -37.34 -1.22 -45.57
N ALA A 241 -38.57 -1.07 -45.08
CA ALA A 241 -38.86 -0.28 -43.88
C ALA A 241 -38.16 -0.86 -42.64
N LYS A 242 -38.16 -2.18 -42.46
CA LYS A 242 -37.42 -2.86 -41.38
C LYS A 242 -35.91 -2.64 -41.49
N ALA A 243 -35.35 -2.74 -42.69
CA ALA A 243 -33.92 -2.49 -42.93
C ALA A 243 -33.53 -1.03 -42.68
N GLN A 244 -34.38 -0.07 -43.04
CA GLN A 244 -34.18 1.36 -42.75
C GLN A 244 -34.22 1.65 -41.24
N ALA A 245 -35.17 1.05 -40.51
CA ALA A 245 -35.24 1.18 -39.06
C ALA A 245 -33.99 0.59 -38.37
N ALA A 246 -33.53 -0.59 -38.80
CA ALA A 246 -32.30 -1.18 -38.31
C ALA A 246 -31.06 -0.30 -38.62
N GLY A 247 -31.02 0.31 -39.81
CA GLY A 247 -29.95 1.24 -40.18
C GLY A 247 -29.89 2.49 -39.29
N LEU A 248 -31.04 3.07 -38.95
CA LEU A 248 -31.12 4.20 -38.01
C LEU A 248 -30.67 3.82 -36.61
N GLN A 249 -31.04 2.62 -36.14
CA GLN A 249 -30.63 2.12 -34.83
C GLN A 249 -29.11 1.90 -34.76
N LEU A 250 -28.52 1.26 -35.77
CA LEU A 250 -27.06 1.09 -35.88
C LEU A 250 -26.33 2.43 -35.97
N GLN A 251 -26.93 3.43 -36.61
CA GLN A 251 -26.35 4.77 -36.69
C GLN A 251 -26.34 5.47 -35.32
N ALA A 252 -27.41 5.32 -34.53
CA ALA A 252 -27.47 5.82 -33.16
C ALA A 252 -26.47 5.11 -32.23
N GLU A 253 -26.35 3.78 -32.33
CA GLU A 253 -25.34 3.00 -31.59
C GLU A 253 -23.91 3.44 -31.95
N ARG A 254 -23.65 3.70 -33.24
CA ARG A 254 -22.35 4.20 -33.69
C ARG A 254 -22.02 5.58 -33.13
N GLU A 255 -23.01 6.47 -33.02
CA GLU A 255 -22.80 7.79 -32.39
C GLU A 255 -22.52 7.65 -30.88
N SER A 256 -23.26 6.79 -30.18
CA SER A 256 -23.00 6.50 -28.76
C SER A 256 -21.60 5.95 -28.53
N LEU A 257 -21.17 4.96 -29.33
CA LEU A 257 -19.82 4.37 -29.24
C LEU A 257 -18.72 5.39 -29.58
N LYS A 258 -18.99 6.33 -30.49
CA LYS A 258 -18.04 7.40 -30.82
C LYS A 258 -17.85 8.37 -29.64
N ASP A 259 -18.93 8.68 -28.94
CA ASP A 259 -18.88 9.55 -27.74
C ASP A 259 -18.19 8.84 -26.57
N GLU A 260 -18.44 7.54 -26.37
CA GLU A 260 -17.71 6.71 -25.41
C GLU A 260 -16.21 6.67 -25.72
N LEU A 261 -15.82 6.42 -26.98
CA LEU A 261 -14.42 6.42 -27.40
C LEU A 261 -13.75 7.79 -27.19
N ALA A 262 -14.48 8.88 -27.43
CA ALA A 262 -13.98 10.22 -27.16
C ALA A 262 -13.79 10.48 -25.64
N SER A 263 -14.65 9.91 -24.80
CA SER A 263 -14.53 9.99 -23.34
C SER A 263 -13.35 9.18 -22.81
N GLU A 264 -13.12 7.97 -23.34
CA GLU A 264 -11.97 7.14 -23.00
C GLU A 264 -10.66 7.76 -23.51
N GLY A 265 -10.66 8.37 -24.69
CA GLY A 265 -9.51 9.13 -25.18
C GLY A 265 -9.13 10.33 -24.28
N LYS A 266 -10.11 10.98 -23.64
CA LYS A 266 -9.86 12.03 -22.63
C LYS A 266 -9.30 11.44 -21.34
N ARG A 267 -9.81 10.30 -20.88
CA ARG A 267 -9.27 9.58 -19.72
C ARG A 267 -7.84 9.12 -19.92
N ALA A 268 -7.53 8.54 -21.09
CA ALA A 268 -6.18 8.11 -21.43
C ALA A 268 -5.18 9.28 -21.39
N LYS A 269 -5.54 10.43 -21.96
CA LYS A 269 -4.71 11.64 -21.87
C LYS A 269 -4.53 12.13 -20.44
N ALA A 270 -5.58 12.09 -19.62
CA ALA A 270 -5.49 12.48 -18.20
C ALA A 270 -4.55 11.53 -17.42
N LEU A 271 -4.63 10.22 -17.68
CA LEU A 271 -3.74 9.22 -17.11
C LEU A 271 -2.29 9.43 -17.56
N GLU A 272 -2.04 9.72 -18.83
CA GLU A 272 -0.70 10.02 -19.35
C GLU A 272 -0.10 11.27 -18.69
N THR A 273 -0.90 12.31 -18.47
CA THR A 273 -0.46 13.50 -17.73
C THR A 273 -0.14 13.21 -16.27
N ALA A 274 -0.95 12.37 -15.60
CA ALA A 274 -0.71 11.97 -14.22
C ALA A 274 0.54 11.09 -14.10
N GLU A 275 0.77 10.15 -15.04
CA GLU A 275 1.97 9.32 -15.09
C GLU A 275 3.24 10.17 -15.26
N ARG A 276 3.16 11.20 -16.11
CA ARG A 276 4.26 12.15 -16.31
C ARG A 276 4.58 12.92 -15.03
N GLU A 277 3.55 13.41 -14.33
CA GLU A 277 3.72 14.13 -13.06
C GLU A 277 4.34 13.24 -11.97
N VAL A 278 3.87 11.98 -11.87
CA VAL A 278 4.45 11.00 -10.94
C VAL A 278 5.91 10.67 -11.29
N ARG A 279 6.26 10.55 -12.58
CA ARG A 279 7.66 10.35 -13.01
C ARG A 279 8.55 11.53 -12.62
N GLU A 280 8.06 12.75 -12.73
CA GLU A 280 8.80 13.96 -12.37
C GLU A 280 9.02 14.03 -10.85
N GLN A 281 7.99 13.75 -10.06
CA GLN A 281 8.10 13.65 -8.59
C GLN A 281 9.06 12.51 -8.18
N LEU A 282 9.04 11.37 -8.88
CA LEU A 282 9.96 10.27 -8.62
C LEU A 282 11.42 10.64 -8.94
N ALA A 283 11.66 11.44 -9.98
CA ALA A 283 12.99 11.93 -10.30
C ALA A 283 13.51 12.91 -9.24
N GLU A 284 12.66 13.84 -8.77
CA GLU A 284 13.01 14.81 -7.74
C GLU A 284 13.29 14.15 -6.38
N THR A 285 12.46 13.16 -6.00
CA THR A 285 12.67 12.39 -4.77
C THR A 285 13.95 11.56 -4.83
N LYS A 286 14.26 10.91 -5.97
CA LYS A 286 15.54 10.21 -6.16
C LYS A 286 16.73 11.17 -6.02
N GLN A 287 16.65 12.36 -6.61
CA GLN A 287 17.73 13.34 -6.51
C GLN A 287 17.92 13.82 -5.06
N THR A 288 16.82 14.00 -4.32
CA THR A 288 16.85 14.38 -2.91
C THR A 288 17.44 13.27 -2.04
N LEU A 289 17.08 12.02 -2.31
CA LEU A 289 17.62 10.85 -1.61
C LEU A 289 19.14 10.72 -1.82
N VAL A 290 19.62 10.92 -3.05
CA VAL A 290 21.06 10.90 -3.35
C VAL A 290 21.79 11.98 -2.55
N LYS A 291 21.24 13.20 -2.46
CA LYS A 291 21.82 14.28 -1.63
C LYS A 291 21.83 13.93 -0.13
N GLN A 292 20.78 13.28 0.37
CA GLN A 292 20.71 12.84 1.77
C GLN A 292 21.70 11.72 2.09
N VAL A 293 21.90 10.77 1.17
CA VAL A 293 22.90 9.71 1.32
C VAL A 293 24.31 10.29 1.35
N GLN A 294 24.59 11.28 0.49
CA GLN A 294 25.86 12.01 0.51
C GLN A 294 26.07 12.73 1.85
N SER A 295 25.09 13.50 2.33
CA SER A 295 25.24 14.21 3.60
C SER A 295 25.38 13.26 4.80
N PHE A 296 24.69 12.11 4.78
CA PHE A 296 24.86 11.07 5.79
C PHE A 296 26.27 10.49 5.79
N SER A 297 26.84 10.23 4.60
CA SER A 297 28.22 9.75 4.49
C SER A 297 29.24 10.76 5.03
N GLU A 298 29.06 12.05 4.73
CA GLU A 298 29.92 13.13 5.26
C GLU A 298 29.80 13.24 6.79
N LEU A 299 28.59 13.10 7.32
CA LEU A 299 28.35 13.15 8.76
C LEU A 299 28.97 11.93 9.46
N GLN A 300 28.92 10.76 8.83
CA GLN A 300 29.54 9.53 9.34
C GLN A 300 31.06 9.64 9.38
N GLU A 301 31.70 10.19 8.33
CA GLU A 301 33.13 10.51 8.34
C GLU A 301 33.48 11.51 9.45
N ARG A 302 32.67 12.57 9.62
CA ARG A 302 32.87 13.56 10.68
C ARG A 302 32.80 12.92 12.07
N LEU A 303 31.89 11.98 12.28
CA LEU A 303 31.71 11.28 13.54
C LEU A 303 32.87 10.32 13.81
N GLN A 304 33.39 9.64 12.78
CA GLN A 304 34.61 8.84 12.89
C GLN A 304 35.84 9.69 13.25
N GLN A 305 36.02 10.86 12.62
CA GLN A 305 37.07 11.80 12.99
C GLN A 305 36.92 12.27 14.44
N LEU A 306 35.71 12.69 14.84
CA LEU A 306 35.48 13.19 16.19
C LEU A 306 35.71 12.12 17.26
N ASN A 307 35.37 10.86 16.97
CA ASN A 307 35.67 9.74 17.86
C ASN A 307 37.17 9.46 17.95
N ALA A 308 37.91 9.58 16.84
CA ALA A 308 39.36 9.45 16.84
C ALA A 308 39.99 10.57 17.70
N ASP A 309 39.59 11.82 17.50
CA ASP A 309 40.03 12.97 18.28
C ASP A 309 39.70 12.79 19.78
N HIS A 310 38.50 12.31 20.09
CA HIS A 310 38.11 12.06 21.48
C HIS A 310 38.95 10.96 22.14
N THR A 311 39.27 9.91 21.39
CA THR A 311 40.13 8.82 21.85
C THR A 311 41.57 9.31 22.08
N GLU A 312 42.10 10.13 21.18
CA GLU A 312 43.40 10.76 21.33
C GLU A 312 43.45 11.69 22.55
N LEU A 313 42.43 12.55 22.71
CA LEU A 313 42.34 13.49 23.82
C LEU A 313 42.22 12.75 25.17
N LYS A 314 41.41 11.70 25.23
CA LYS A 314 41.25 10.84 26.41
C LYS A 314 42.58 10.17 26.78
N THR A 315 43.28 9.62 25.80
CA THR A 315 44.59 8.98 26.02
C THR A 315 45.63 9.99 26.49
N THR A 316 45.59 11.20 25.94
CA THR A 316 46.49 12.30 26.33
C THR A 316 46.22 12.76 27.75
N LEU A 317 44.94 12.92 28.14
CA LEU A 317 44.55 13.25 29.50
C LEU A 317 44.96 12.18 30.50
N GLN A 318 44.74 10.90 30.17
CA GLN A 318 45.15 9.79 31.02
C GLN A 318 46.66 9.78 31.25
N LYS A 319 47.47 9.92 30.18
CA LYS A 319 48.94 10.02 30.31
C LYS A 319 49.36 11.23 31.14
N ARG A 320 48.64 12.34 31.03
CA ARG A 320 48.93 13.57 31.79
C ARG A 320 48.63 13.38 33.27
N GLU A 321 47.53 12.70 33.60
CA GLU A 321 47.16 12.35 34.97
C GLU A 321 48.18 11.40 35.59
N GLU A 322 48.54 10.32 34.88
CA GLU A 322 49.59 9.37 35.30
C GLU A 322 50.92 10.10 35.57
N HIS A 323 51.32 11.00 34.67
CA HIS A 323 52.53 11.80 34.86
C HIS A 323 52.43 12.79 36.03
N PHE A 324 51.26 13.41 36.24
CA PHE A 324 51.02 14.31 37.36
C PHE A 324 51.05 13.56 38.69
N GLN A 325 50.50 12.34 38.72
CA GLN A 325 50.57 11.44 39.86
C GLN A 325 52.01 11.03 40.17
N GLU A 326 52.78 10.64 39.14
CA GLU A 326 54.21 10.37 39.28
C GLU A 326 54.95 11.57 39.86
N GLN A 327 54.72 12.78 39.32
CA GLN A 327 55.30 14.02 39.83
C GLN A 327 54.89 14.30 41.28
N MET A 328 53.65 14.03 41.68
CA MET A 328 53.21 14.18 43.06
C MET A 328 53.87 13.17 43.99
N THR A 329 54.03 11.92 43.59
CA THR A 329 54.84 10.93 44.34
C THR A 329 56.30 11.34 44.42
N GLN A 330 56.90 11.79 43.32
CA GLN A 330 58.26 12.32 43.33
C GLN A 330 58.38 13.55 44.23
N LEU A 331 57.41 14.47 44.24
CA LEU A 331 57.39 15.60 45.16
C LEU A 331 57.20 15.17 46.61
N ALA A 332 56.41 14.14 46.89
CA ALA A 332 56.27 13.58 48.22
C ALA A 332 57.57 12.91 48.71
N ASP A 333 58.22 12.13 47.85
CA ASP A 333 59.52 11.52 48.12
C ASP A 333 60.63 12.55 48.23
N THR A 334 60.61 13.56 47.35
CA THR A 334 61.53 14.70 47.40
C THR A 334 61.25 15.53 48.63
N ARG A 335 60.01 15.70 49.08
CA ARG A 335 59.68 16.38 50.35
C ARG A 335 60.17 15.57 51.53
N LYS A 336 60.05 14.24 51.51
CA LYS A 336 60.57 13.36 52.57
C LYS A 336 62.10 13.39 52.63
N SER A 337 62.75 13.28 51.47
CA SER A 337 64.20 13.43 51.30
C SER A 337 64.64 14.83 51.67
N LEU A 338 63.92 15.88 51.27
CA LEU A 338 64.16 17.27 51.64
C LEU A 338 63.87 17.48 53.12
N THR A 339 63.02 16.73 53.80
CA THR A 339 62.82 16.89 55.25
C THR A 339 64.00 16.27 56.00
N GLN A 340 64.50 15.11 55.55
CA GLN A 340 65.76 14.54 56.02
C GLN A 340 66.96 15.40 55.66
N GLU A 341 66.99 15.94 54.45
CA GLU A 341 68.01 16.88 54.02
C GLU A 341 67.84 18.22 54.72
N PHE A 342 66.65 18.72 55.05
CA PHE A 342 66.41 19.95 55.83
C PHE A 342 66.75 19.75 57.31
N GLU A 343 66.69 18.53 57.84
CA GLU A 343 67.35 18.15 59.10
C GLU A 343 68.88 18.28 58.98
N ASN A 344 69.46 17.83 57.85
CA ASN A 344 70.88 17.97 57.54
C ASN A 344 71.30 19.36 57.03
N LEU A 345 70.35 20.17 56.54
CA LEU A 345 70.51 21.42 55.80
C LEU A 345 70.02 22.59 56.65
N ALA A 346 69.25 22.40 57.71
CA ALA A 346 69.15 23.37 58.81
C ALA A 346 70.51 23.55 59.51
N ASN A 347 71.40 22.56 59.41
CA ASN A 347 72.82 22.70 59.76
C ASN A 347 73.66 23.42 58.67
N LYS A 348 73.11 23.68 57.47
CA LYS A 348 73.80 24.27 56.30
C LYS A 348 73.14 25.55 55.74
N ILE A 349 71.90 25.87 56.12
CA ILE A 349 71.09 27.06 55.76
C ILE A 349 71.36 28.22 56.73
N PHE A 350 72.51 28.20 57.42
CA PHE A 350 73.16 29.45 57.84
C PHE A 350 74.02 30.04 56.72
N GLU A 351 74.25 29.32 55.62
CA GLU A 351 75.39 29.64 54.75
C GLU A 351 75.06 30.36 53.43
N GLU A 352 73.87 30.28 52.81
CA GLU A 352 73.75 30.91 51.50
C GLU A 352 72.32 31.29 51.07
N LYS A 353 72.00 32.57 51.24
CA LYS A 353 70.93 33.27 50.53
C LYS A 353 71.36 33.54 49.08
N GLY A 354 70.47 33.40 48.10
CA GLY A 354 70.69 34.07 46.81
C GLY A 354 69.66 33.84 45.70
N LYS A 355 68.67 34.76 45.62
CA LYS A 355 68.24 35.46 44.38
C LYS A 355 67.68 34.62 43.20
N THR A 356 66.38 34.76 42.93
CA THR A 356 65.74 35.51 41.79
C THR A 356 65.27 34.57 40.68
N PHE A 357 64.24 34.81 39.86
CA PHE A 357 63.28 35.91 39.68
C PHE A 357 62.17 35.36 38.77
N THR A 358 60.94 35.71 39.13
CA THR A 358 59.76 36.04 38.32
C THR A 358 59.95 36.03 36.80
N GLN A 359 59.00 35.45 36.05
CA GLN A 359 58.22 36.17 35.01
C GLN A 359 57.28 35.19 34.29
N THR A 360 56.06 35.67 34.02
CA THR A 360 55.24 35.35 32.84
C THR A 360 54.15 34.30 33.00
N SER A 361 53.01 34.72 33.53
CA SER A 361 51.72 34.45 32.86
C SER A 361 50.61 35.25 33.52
N GLN A 362 50.62 36.56 33.27
CA GLN A 362 49.54 37.44 33.71
C GLN A 362 49.12 38.35 32.57
N THR A 363 48.68 37.77 31.44
CA THR A 363 47.83 38.46 30.44
C THR A 363 47.32 37.46 29.39
N SER A 364 46.08 36.96 29.54
CA SER A 364 45.20 36.49 28.44
C SER A 364 43.80 36.09 28.93
N ILE A 365 43.23 36.83 29.89
CA ILE A 365 41.81 36.73 30.23
C ILE A 365 41.20 38.10 29.94
N ASP A 366 40.74 38.30 28.70
CA ASP A 366 39.78 39.36 28.36
C ASP A 366 39.15 39.22 26.94
N GLY A 367 39.61 38.25 26.13
CA GLY A 367 39.09 38.05 24.76
C GLY A 367 37.94 37.03 24.59
N MET A 368 37.58 36.26 25.63
CA MET A 368 36.69 35.09 25.50
C MET A 368 35.20 35.34 25.82
N LEU A 369 34.80 36.58 26.17
CA LEU A 369 33.43 36.88 26.61
C LEU A 369 32.64 37.78 25.64
N LYS A 370 32.90 37.66 24.33
CA LYS A 370 32.07 38.29 23.29
C LYS A 370 31.21 37.31 22.46
N PRO A 371 31.64 36.08 22.11
CA PRO A 371 30.86 35.19 21.26
C PRO A 371 29.85 34.31 22.03
N PHE A 372 29.70 34.51 23.35
CA PHE A 372 28.73 33.77 24.18
C PHE A 372 27.31 34.38 24.12
N ARG A 373 27.17 35.61 23.60
CA ARG A 373 25.89 36.32 23.52
C ARG A 373 25.15 36.11 22.20
N GLU A 374 25.83 35.67 21.14
CA GLU A 374 25.26 35.49 19.79
C GLU A 374 24.85 34.04 19.48
N GLN A 375 25.33 33.05 20.25
CA GLN A 375 25.02 31.63 20.00
C GLN A 375 23.71 31.13 20.64
N ILE A 376 23.11 31.87 21.58
CA ILE A 376 21.84 31.48 22.22
C ILE A 376 20.62 31.81 21.33
N GLU A 377 20.74 32.76 20.40
CA GLU A 377 19.64 33.15 19.50
C GLU A 377 19.49 32.17 18.31
N GLY A 378 20.56 31.44 17.94
CA GLY A 378 20.55 30.45 16.85
C GLY A 378 20.07 29.04 17.24
N PHE A 379 20.04 28.73 18.54
CA PHE A 379 19.57 27.44 19.05
C PHE A 379 18.04 27.30 19.01
N GLN A 380 17.32 28.42 19.12
CA GLN A 380 15.86 28.45 19.18
C GLN A 380 15.18 28.20 17.81
N LYS A 381 15.92 28.33 16.70
CA LYS A 381 15.37 28.22 15.34
C LYS A 381 15.48 26.80 14.74
N ARG A 382 16.48 26.02 15.17
CA ARG A 382 16.84 24.72 14.59
C ARG A 382 16.05 23.52 15.15
N ILE A 383 15.32 23.74 16.25
CA ILE A 383 14.42 22.74 16.86
C ILE A 383 13.07 22.64 16.13
N ASN A 384 12.67 23.69 15.41
CA ASN A 384 11.36 23.74 14.74
C ASN A 384 11.33 23.01 13.38
N GLU A 385 12.48 22.77 12.73
CA GLU A 385 12.54 22.23 11.35
C GLU A 385 12.61 20.69 11.28
N VAL A 386 12.92 20.01 12.39
CA VAL A 386 13.04 18.52 12.44
C VAL A 386 11.68 17.84 12.67
N HIS A 387 10.62 18.60 12.98
CA HIS A 387 9.28 18.04 13.21
C HIS A 387 8.44 17.83 11.94
N ASP A 388 8.81 18.43 10.80
CA ASP A 388 7.92 18.53 9.64
C ASP A 388 8.01 17.36 8.63
N ALA A 389 9.12 16.62 8.57
CA ALA A 389 9.32 15.57 7.55
C ALA A 389 8.80 14.18 7.94
N SER A 390 8.70 13.87 9.25
CA SER A 390 8.06 12.63 9.74
C SER A 390 6.53 12.67 9.62
N LEU A 391 5.97 13.82 9.24
CA LEU A 391 4.53 14.03 9.10
C LEU A 391 3.98 13.47 7.78
N GLN A 392 4.68 13.41 6.63
CA GLN A 392 4.00 13.19 5.32
C GLN A 392 3.40 11.79 5.02
N GLY A 393 4.12 10.67 5.14
CA GLY A 393 3.52 9.32 5.00
C GLY A 393 2.57 8.98 6.15
N ASN A 394 2.90 9.51 7.32
CA ASN A 394 2.03 9.55 8.48
C ASN A 394 0.94 10.61 8.36
N THR A 395 0.80 11.46 7.32
CA THR A 395 -0.18 12.57 7.29
C THR A 395 -1.44 12.18 6.58
N SER A 396 -1.46 11.19 5.68
CA SER A 396 -2.73 10.63 5.19
C SER A 396 -3.35 9.74 6.27
N LEU A 397 -2.54 8.86 6.89
CA LEU A 397 -2.99 8.05 8.01
C LEU A 397 -3.21 8.88 9.29
N ASN A 398 -2.36 9.85 9.64
CA ASN A 398 -2.68 10.83 10.70
C ASN A 398 -3.77 11.79 10.26
N SER A 399 -3.98 12.12 8.99
CA SER A 399 -5.16 12.92 8.57
C SER A 399 -6.40 12.15 8.93
N GLU A 400 -6.46 10.87 8.55
CA GLU A 400 -7.61 10.03 8.79
C GLU A 400 -7.75 9.65 10.27
N ILE A 401 -6.64 9.38 10.98
CA ILE A 401 -6.60 9.17 12.43
C ILE A 401 -6.91 10.47 13.18
N LYS A 402 -6.45 11.64 12.74
CA LYS A 402 -6.77 12.95 13.35
C LYS A 402 -8.21 13.32 13.11
N LYS A 403 -8.76 13.11 11.91
CA LYS A 403 -10.20 13.27 11.64
C LYS A 403 -11.01 12.32 12.52
N VAL A 404 -10.57 11.07 12.66
CA VAL A 404 -11.19 10.08 13.57
C VAL A 404 -11.09 10.51 15.03
N LEU A 405 -9.93 11.02 15.46
CA LEU A 405 -9.71 11.52 16.81
C LEU A 405 -10.53 12.78 17.07
N GLU A 406 -10.62 13.69 16.11
CA GLU A 406 -11.42 14.91 16.16
C GLU A 406 -12.91 14.60 16.24
N ILE A 407 -13.38 13.64 15.45
CA ILE A 407 -14.73 13.06 15.56
C ILE A 407 -14.93 12.42 16.94
N GLY A 408 -13.97 11.62 17.42
CA GLY A 408 -14.02 11.00 18.74
C GLY A 408 -14.08 12.03 19.87
N LEU A 409 -13.33 13.14 19.75
CA LEU A 409 -13.33 14.26 20.68
C LEU A 409 -14.63 15.08 20.60
N GLN A 410 -15.19 15.26 19.40
CA GLN A 410 -16.49 15.91 19.23
C GLN A 410 -17.62 15.07 19.82
N MET A 411 -17.65 13.76 19.54
CA MET A 411 -18.59 12.81 20.12
C MET A 411 -18.43 12.75 21.64
N SER A 412 -17.21 12.81 22.16
CA SER A 412 -16.94 12.92 23.61
C SER A 412 -17.50 14.21 24.21
N LYS A 413 -17.36 15.35 23.52
CA LYS A 413 -17.97 16.63 23.94
C LYS A 413 -19.49 16.58 23.91
N GLU A 414 -20.08 16.04 22.85
CA GLU A 414 -21.53 15.84 22.72
C GLU A 414 -22.05 14.89 23.81
N ALA A 415 -21.32 13.81 24.10
CA ALA A 415 -21.59 12.87 25.18
C ALA A 415 -21.61 13.55 26.55
N ASN A 416 -20.62 14.39 26.84
CA ASN A 416 -20.54 15.13 28.11
C ASN A 416 -21.66 16.16 28.25
N ASN A 417 -21.95 16.92 27.19
CA ASN A 417 -22.99 17.94 27.18
C ASN A 417 -24.38 17.31 27.33
N LEU A 418 -24.63 16.20 26.64
CA LEU A 418 -25.92 15.53 26.67
C LEU A 418 -26.12 14.70 27.95
N THR A 419 -25.08 14.08 28.51
CA THR A 419 -25.17 13.46 29.85
C THR A 419 -25.54 14.51 30.90
N SER A 420 -24.97 15.71 30.81
CA SER A 420 -25.31 16.82 31.71
C SER A 420 -26.77 17.26 31.57
N ALA A 421 -27.36 17.11 30.37
CA ALA A 421 -28.78 17.39 30.10
C ALA A 421 -29.73 16.23 30.48
N LEU A 422 -29.22 14.98 30.51
CA LEU A 422 -29.97 13.75 30.85
C LEU A 422 -29.76 13.30 32.32
N LYS A 423 -29.41 14.23 33.21
CA LYS A 423 -29.29 13.96 34.66
C LYS A 423 -30.64 13.51 35.23
N GLY A 424 -30.68 12.34 35.87
CA GLY A 424 -31.86 11.81 36.58
C GLY A 424 -32.56 10.58 35.98
N ASP A 425 -32.47 10.32 34.67
CA ASP A 425 -33.17 9.17 34.02
C ASP A 425 -32.18 8.07 33.57
N SER A 426 -32.15 6.93 34.28
CA SER A 426 -31.22 5.82 33.99
C SER A 426 -31.55 5.08 32.71
N GLN A 427 -32.82 5.05 32.29
CA GLN A 427 -33.26 4.32 31.11
C GLN A 427 -32.91 5.07 29.83
N GLN A 428 -33.07 6.39 29.82
CA GLN A 428 -32.69 7.22 28.67
C GLN A 428 -31.17 7.28 28.45
N ARG A 429 -30.35 7.25 29.51
CA ARG A 429 -28.89 7.21 29.38
C ARG A 429 -28.38 5.92 28.76
N GLY A 430 -28.97 4.78 29.10
CA GLY A 430 -28.62 3.48 28.52
C GLY A 430 -28.96 3.42 27.03
N ALA A 431 -30.19 3.80 26.65
CA ALA A 431 -30.62 3.84 25.25
C ALA A 431 -29.78 4.82 24.41
N TRP A 432 -29.36 5.94 25.01
CA TRP A 432 -28.45 6.88 24.34
C TRP A 432 -27.04 6.31 24.14
N GLY A 433 -26.48 5.61 25.14
CA GLY A 433 -25.19 4.93 25.01
C GLY A 433 -25.18 3.88 23.90
N GLU A 434 -26.26 3.12 23.75
CA GLU A 434 -26.43 2.14 22.67
C GLU A 434 -26.55 2.81 21.29
N ALA A 435 -27.33 3.90 21.18
CA ALA A 435 -27.45 4.67 19.93
C ALA A 435 -26.12 5.31 19.51
N GLN A 436 -25.35 5.76 20.49
CA GLN A 436 -24.04 6.35 20.26
C GLN A 436 -23.03 5.29 19.78
N LEU A 437 -23.03 4.09 20.38
CA LEU A 437 -22.19 2.98 19.96
C LEU A 437 -22.51 2.53 18.53
N ARG A 438 -23.79 2.45 18.15
CA ARG A 438 -24.21 2.20 16.76
C ARG A 438 -23.62 3.22 15.80
N ARG A 439 -23.74 4.50 16.13
CA ARG A 439 -23.18 5.58 15.31
C ARG A 439 -21.66 5.47 15.18
N THR A 440 -20.96 5.08 16.25
CA THR A 440 -19.52 4.81 16.20
C THR A 440 -19.16 3.64 15.26
N LEU A 441 -19.96 2.58 15.21
CA LEU A 441 -19.78 1.45 14.28
C LEU A 441 -19.96 1.90 12.82
N GLU A 442 -21.06 2.58 12.52
CA GLU A 442 -21.36 3.09 11.17
C GLU A 442 -20.28 4.05 10.65
N MET A 443 -19.87 5.01 11.49
CA MET A 443 -18.83 5.99 11.13
C MET A 443 -17.45 5.36 10.92
N SER A 444 -17.20 4.19 11.50
CA SER A 444 -15.96 3.43 11.30
C SER A 444 -15.94 2.69 9.96
N GLY A 445 -17.03 2.74 9.18
CA GLY A 445 -17.16 2.06 7.89
C GLY A 445 -17.68 0.63 8.00
N LEU A 446 -18.23 0.24 9.15
CA LEU A 446 -18.83 -1.08 9.35
C LEU A 446 -20.29 -1.08 8.89
N ILE A 447 -20.72 -2.18 8.27
CA ILE A 447 -22.07 -2.35 7.71
C ILE A 447 -22.82 -3.33 8.61
N GLU A 448 -24.04 -3.00 9.01
CA GLU A 448 -24.89 -3.89 9.82
C GLU A 448 -25.22 -5.18 9.04
N GLU A 449 -25.39 -6.29 9.75
CA GLU A 449 -25.59 -7.67 9.26
C GLU A 449 -24.36 -8.29 8.56
N ALA A 450 -23.61 -7.48 7.80
CA ALA A 450 -22.39 -7.91 7.10
C ALA A 450 -21.16 -7.92 8.02
N HIS A 451 -20.87 -6.79 8.68
CA HIS A 451 -19.67 -6.63 9.51
C HIS A 451 -19.99 -6.67 11.01
N TYR A 452 -21.22 -6.39 11.43
CA TYR A 452 -21.63 -6.50 12.83
C TYR A 452 -23.11 -6.84 12.99
N GLU A 453 -23.49 -7.39 14.14
CA GLU A 453 -24.86 -7.74 14.53
C GLU A 453 -25.23 -7.09 15.88
N VAL A 454 -26.51 -6.75 16.03
CA VAL A 454 -27.07 -6.10 17.22
C VAL A 454 -27.88 -7.12 18.03
N GLN A 455 -27.67 -7.17 19.36
CA GLN A 455 -28.46 -7.98 20.29
C GLN A 455 -28.52 -9.49 19.95
N THR A 456 -27.41 -10.07 19.49
CA THR A 456 -27.35 -11.50 19.20
C THR A 456 -27.51 -12.31 20.49
N ALA A 457 -28.57 -13.13 20.56
CA ALA A 457 -28.82 -14.04 21.67
C ALA A 457 -28.15 -15.38 21.40
N PHE A 458 -27.17 -15.74 22.22
CA PHE A 458 -26.50 -17.02 22.13
C PHE A 458 -27.02 -17.97 23.20
N LYS A 459 -27.13 -19.25 22.87
CA LYS A 459 -27.41 -20.30 23.86
C LYS A 459 -26.08 -20.86 24.33
N ASP A 460 -25.84 -20.80 25.63
CA ASP A 460 -24.70 -21.52 26.23
C ASP A 460 -24.94 -23.04 26.21
N ALA A 461 -23.91 -23.81 26.58
CA ALA A 461 -23.98 -25.27 26.67
C ALA A 461 -25.05 -25.78 27.67
N GLU A 462 -25.52 -24.91 28.58
CA GLU A 462 -26.61 -25.19 29.53
C GLU A 462 -27.99 -24.67 29.06
N GLY A 463 -28.10 -24.16 27.83
CA GLY A 463 -29.36 -23.69 27.23
C GLY A 463 -29.83 -22.31 27.71
N ARG A 464 -29.01 -21.56 28.44
CA ARG A 464 -29.33 -20.20 28.91
C ARG A 464 -29.03 -19.19 27.80
N SER A 465 -29.96 -18.26 27.60
CA SER A 465 -29.82 -17.19 26.61
C SER A 465 -28.90 -16.09 27.16
N LYS A 466 -27.71 -15.94 26.57
CA LYS A 466 -26.78 -14.83 26.82
C LYS A 466 -26.93 -13.82 25.68
N GLN A 467 -27.34 -12.60 26.00
CA GLN A 467 -27.41 -11.49 25.05
C GLN A 467 -26.14 -10.65 25.16
N THR A 468 -25.51 -10.40 24.01
CA THR A 468 -24.45 -9.38 23.85
C THR A 468 -25.05 -8.13 23.22
N ASP A 469 -24.53 -6.94 23.55
CA ASP A 469 -25.03 -5.71 22.94
C ASP A 469 -24.67 -5.66 21.43
N TYR A 470 -23.40 -5.89 21.08
CA TYR A 470 -22.93 -5.93 19.68
C TYR A 470 -21.90 -7.05 19.44
N LEU A 471 -21.98 -7.68 18.27
CA LEU A 471 -21.03 -8.69 17.78
C LEU A 471 -20.41 -8.19 16.47
N ILE A 472 -19.10 -8.00 16.41
CA ILE A 472 -18.37 -7.61 15.20
C ILE A 472 -17.74 -8.83 14.57
N LYS A 473 -17.96 -9.03 13.27
CA LYS A 473 -17.39 -10.11 12.46
C LYS A 473 -16.06 -9.69 11.86
N LEU A 474 -15.09 -10.60 11.83
CA LEU A 474 -13.79 -10.44 11.19
C LEU A 474 -13.67 -11.39 9.98
N PRO A 475 -12.84 -11.07 8.98
CA PRO A 475 -12.64 -11.89 7.77
C PRO A 475 -12.31 -13.38 8.02
N ASP A 476 -11.53 -13.70 9.07
CA ASP A 476 -11.14 -15.07 9.43
C ASP A 476 -12.26 -15.89 10.11
N GLY A 477 -13.51 -15.44 10.05
CA GLY A 477 -14.62 -16.02 10.83
C GLY A 477 -14.51 -15.76 12.33
N LYS A 478 -13.64 -14.82 12.73
CA LYS A 478 -13.48 -14.42 14.13
C LYS A 478 -14.47 -13.35 14.55
N HIS A 479 -14.72 -13.21 15.85
CA HIS A 479 -15.73 -12.27 16.36
C HIS A 479 -15.29 -11.47 17.57
N ILE A 480 -15.45 -10.14 17.54
CA ILE A 480 -15.22 -9.25 18.67
C ILE A 480 -16.56 -8.87 19.30
N ILE A 481 -16.68 -9.01 20.62
CA ILE A 481 -17.89 -8.65 21.36
C ILE A 481 -17.69 -7.26 22.00
N ILE A 482 -18.70 -6.40 21.90
CA ILE A 482 -18.77 -5.12 22.62
C ILE A 482 -19.95 -5.13 23.59
N ASP A 483 -19.69 -4.80 24.86
CA ASP A 483 -20.70 -4.56 25.90
C ASP A 483 -20.57 -3.13 26.43
N SER A 484 -21.70 -2.42 26.58
CA SER A 484 -21.73 -0.97 26.84
C SER A 484 -22.30 -0.57 28.21
N LYS A 485 -22.58 -1.52 29.11
CA LYS A 485 -23.43 -1.29 30.29
C LYS A 485 -22.67 -0.90 31.56
N VAL A 486 -21.86 0.17 31.50
CA VAL A 486 -21.21 0.71 32.71
C VAL A 486 -22.14 1.68 33.46
N SER A 487 -22.40 1.43 34.74
CA SER A 487 -23.17 2.34 35.61
C SER A 487 -22.33 3.57 36.02
N LEU A 488 -22.78 4.76 35.62
CA LEU A 488 -22.07 6.03 35.84
C LEU A 488 -22.62 6.87 37.02
N VAL A 489 -23.47 6.27 37.87
CA VAL A 489 -24.12 6.95 39.01
C VAL A 489 -23.11 7.47 40.04
N ALA A 490 -22.03 6.72 40.29
CA ALA A 490 -20.98 7.15 41.22
C ALA A 490 -20.12 8.28 40.64
N TYR A 491 -19.87 8.27 39.33
CA TYR A 491 -19.17 9.35 38.64
C TYR A 491 -19.99 10.66 38.66
N ASP A 492 -21.30 10.62 38.44
CA ASP A 492 -22.15 11.82 38.51
C ASP A 492 -22.13 12.45 39.92
N ARG A 493 -22.14 11.61 40.97
CA ARG A 493 -21.95 12.07 42.36
C ARG A 493 -20.55 12.67 42.59
N ALA A 494 -19.51 12.11 41.98
CA ALA A 494 -18.17 12.67 42.09
C ALA A 494 -18.08 14.05 41.42
N VAL A 495 -18.68 14.22 40.24
CA VAL A 495 -18.72 15.52 39.53
C VAL A 495 -19.54 16.56 40.29
N GLY A 496 -20.58 16.13 41.01
CA GLY A 496 -21.43 17.01 41.84
C GLY A 496 -20.96 17.20 43.28
N ALA A 497 -19.81 16.67 43.67
CA ALA A 497 -19.30 16.76 45.05
C ALA A 497 -18.82 18.19 45.36
N GLU A 498 -19.25 18.72 46.51
CA GLU A 498 -18.87 20.07 46.96
C GLU A 498 -17.62 20.04 47.85
N SER A 499 -17.30 18.87 48.43
CA SER A 499 -16.10 18.67 49.24
C SER A 499 -15.10 17.70 48.60
N PRO A 500 -13.78 17.87 48.86
CA PRO A 500 -12.75 16.92 48.41
C PRO A 500 -12.94 15.49 48.95
N GLU A 501 -13.54 15.34 50.14
CA GLU A 501 -13.78 14.05 50.78
C GLU A 501 -14.91 13.28 50.09
N GLU A 502 -16.02 13.96 49.76
CA GLU A 502 -17.12 13.38 48.99
C GLU A 502 -16.68 13.00 47.57
N TYR A 503 -15.82 13.83 46.94
CA TYR A 503 -15.24 13.52 45.63
C TYR A 503 -14.44 12.22 45.66
N GLN A 504 -13.53 12.06 46.64
CA GLN A 504 -12.71 10.85 46.76
C GLN A 504 -13.56 9.60 47.03
N LEU A 505 -14.56 9.70 47.91
CA LEU A 505 -15.47 8.60 48.21
C LEU A 505 -16.27 8.17 46.97
N ALA A 506 -16.86 9.13 46.26
CA ALA A 506 -17.65 8.87 45.06
C ALA A 506 -16.78 8.31 43.91
N MET A 507 -15.53 8.76 43.79
CA MET A 507 -14.60 8.23 42.79
C MET A 507 -14.13 6.81 43.11
N ALA A 508 -13.90 6.49 44.39
CA ALA A 508 -13.61 5.12 44.82
C ALA A 508 -14.79 4.17 44.51
N GLU A 509 -16.03 4.64 44.71
CA GLU A 509 -17.23 3.89 44.32
C GLU A 509 -17.36 3.71 42.81
N HIS A 510 -16.97 4.71 42.00
CA HIS A 510 -16.93 4.62 40.54
C HIS A 510 -15.94 3.55 40.08
N VAL A 511 -14.69 3.60 40.55
CA VAL A 511 -13.67 2.58 40.25
C VAL A 511 -14.15 1.17 40.65
N LYS A 512 -14.80 1.05 41.81
CA LYS A 512 -15.36 -0.23 42.28
C LYS A 512 -16.48 -0.74 41.36
N ALA A 513 -17.35 0.15 40.88
CA ALA A 513 -18.42 -0.20 39.94
C ALA A 513 -17.85 -0.67 38.58
N VAL A 514 -16.84 0.03 38.06
CA VAL A 514 -16.13 -0.34 36.82
C VAL A 514 -15.47 -1.71 36.99
N ARG A 515 -14.76 -1.96 38.09
CA ARG A 515 -14.14 -3.26 38.39
C ARG A 515 -15.18 -4.38 38.50
N LYS A 516 -16.30 -4.14 39.18
CA LYS A 516 -17.38 -5.12 39.27
C LYS A 516 -17.92 -5.49 37.89
N HIS A 517 -18.08 -4.52 37.00
CA HIS A 517 -18.56 -4.80 35.66
C HIS A 517 -17.55 -5.61 34.83
N ILE A 518 -16.24 -5.37 34.99
CA ILE A 518 -15.19 -6.24 34.44
C ILE A 518 -15.37 -7.68 34.96
N ASP A 519 -15.59 -7.86 36.26
CA ASP A 519 -15.80 -9.20 36.83
C ASP A 519 -17.07 -9.88 36.30
N ASP A 520 -18.16 -9.13 36.19
CA ASP A 520 -19.43 -9.61 35.64
C ASP A 520 -19.26 -10.05 34.19
N LEU A 521 -18.55 -9.28 33.35
CA LEU A 521 -18.28 -9.65 31.96
C LEU A 521 -17.33 -10.85 31.84
N ALA A 522 -16.30 -10.92 32.67
CA ALA A 522 -15.33 -12.03 32.65
C ALA A 522 -16.00 -13.35 33.01
N SER A 523 -16.98 -13.31 33.93
CA SER A 523 -17.75 -14.48 34.34
C SER A 523 -18.68 -15.03 33.27
N LYS A 524 -18.98 -14.24 32.23
CA LYS A 524 -19.94 -14.63 31.18
C LYS A 524 -19.36 -15.58 30.13
N ASP A 525 -18.08 -15.97 30.21
CA ASP A 525 -17.39 -16.98 29.37
C ASP A 525 -17.91 -17.05 27.93
N TYR A 526 -17.67 -15.97 27.19
CA TYR A 526 -18.06 -15.86 25.78
C TYR A 526 -17.16 -16.70 24.86
N THR A 527 -16.03 -17.19 25.38
CA THR A 527 -15.01 -17.96 24.67
C THR A 527 -15.51 -19.36 24.27
N ASN A 528 -16.51 -19.90 24.98
CA ASN A 528 -17.05 -21.26 24.78
C ASN A 528 -18.42 -21.30 24.07
N LEU A 529 -18.85 -20.22 23.41
CA LEU A 529 -20.12 -20.18 22.69
C LEU A 529 -20.05 -20.94 21.36
N ALA A 530 -20.97 -21.89 21.15
CA ALA A 530 -21.04 -22.71 19.94
C ALA A 530 -21.28 -21.83 18.69
N GLY A 531 -20.36 -21.85 17.73
CA GLY A 531 -20.44 -21.11 16.47
C GLY A 531 -19.67 -19.78 16.44
N ILE A 532 -18.96 -19.41 17.52
CA ILE A 532 -18.12 -18.20 17.59
C ILE A 532 -16.65 -18.62 17.67
N HIS A 533 -15.85 -18.26 16.66
CA HIS A 533 -14.38 -18.34 16.75
C HIS A 533 -13.83 -17.02 17.34
N SER A 534 -14.02 -16.72 18.62
CA SER A 534 -13.63 -15.41 19.18
C SER A 534 -12.10 -15.24 19.25
N PRO A 535 -11.52 -14.05 18.97
CA PRO A 535 -10.23 -13.66 19.53
C PRO A 535 -10.34 -13.53 21.05
N ASP A 536 -9.20 -13.62 21.74
CA ASP A 536 -9.05 -13.73 23.19
C ASP A 536 -9.53 -12.51 24.03
N PHE A 537 -10.42 -11.61 23.56
CA PHE A 537 -10.80 -10.37 24.28
C PHE A 537 -12.24 -9.86 24.02
N VAL A 538 -12.88 -9.32 25.06
CA VAL A 538 -14.16 -8.58 25.03
C VAL A 538 -13.91 -7.08 25.22
N LEU A 539 -14.57 -6.23 24.44
CA LEU A 539 -14.48 -4.77 24.56
C LEU A 539 -15.58 -4.24 25.50
N MET A 540 -15.17 -3.58 26.57
CA MET A 540 -16.08 -2.90 27.51
C MET A 540 -16.11 -1.41 27.19
N PHE A 541 -17.21 -0.95 26.60
CA PHE A 541 -17.36 0.41 26.13
C PHE A 541 -17.89 1.37 27.21
N MET A 542 -17.16 2.46 27.47
CA MET A 542 -17.58 3.55 28.33
C MET A 542 -17.88 4.81 27.51
N PRO A 543 -19.15 5.24 27.42
CA PRO A 543 -19.52 6.35 26.53
C PRO A 543 -19.04 7.72 27.06
N ILE A 544 -18.81 7.87 28.36
CA ILE A 544 -18.36 9.12 28.97
C ILE A 544 -16.84 9.10 29.15
N GLU A 545 -16.14 9.80 28.25
CA GLU A 545 -14.67 9.84 28.25
C GLU A 545 -14.07 10.40 29.55
N PRO A 546 -14.57 11.50 30.16
CA PRO A 546 -14.03 11.96 31.43
C PRO A 546 -14.19 10.94 32.55
N ALA A 547 -15.28 10.16 32.56
CA ALA A 547 -15.48 9.08 33.53
C ALA A 547 -14.46 7.96 33.36
N TYR A 548 -14.06 7.67 32.12
CA TYR A 548 -13.00 6.71 31.79
C TYR A 548 -11.64 7.22 32.26
N ILE A 549 -11.29 8.46 31.89
CA ILE A 549 -10.00 9.08 32.25
C ILE A 549 -9.85 9.18 33.77
N GLU A 550 -10.88 9.63 34.49
CA GLU A 550 -10.83 9.76 35.94
C GLU A 550 -10.74 8.40 36.66
N ALA A 551 -11.42 7.36 36.14
CA ALA A 551 -11.25 6.00 36.65
C ALA A 551 -9.80 5.50 36.49
N MET A 552 -9.17 5.73 35.33
CA MET A 552 -7.78 5.35 35.06
C MET A 552 -6.78 6.15 35.92
N LYS A 553 -7.03 7.44 36.15
CA LYS A 553 -6.19 8.27 37.03
C LYS A 553 -6.24 7.81 38.48
N HIS A 554 -7.43 7.46 38.98
CA HIS A 554 -7.63 7.09 40.37
C HIS A 554 -7.18 5.64 40.66
N ASN A 555 -7.18 4.74 39.67
CA ASN A 555 -6.65 3.38 39.80
C ASN A 555 -5.87 2.96 38.55
N LYS A 556 -4.55 3.07 38.62
CA LYS A 556 -3.64 2.75 37.51
C LYS A 556 -3.62 1.26 37.13
N ASP A 557 -3.94 0.38 38.07
CA ASP A 557 -3.95 -1.08 37.87
C ASP A 557 -5.25 -1.56 37.22
N LEU A 558 -6.25 -0.70 37.03
CA LEU A 558 -7.56 -1.07 36.51
C LEU A 558 -7.49 -1.56 35.05
N PHE A 559 -6.62 -0.97 34.24
CA PHE A 559 -6.36 -1.43 32.87
C PHE A 559 -5.73 -2.83 32.86
N GLU A 560 -4.66 -3.04 33.63
CA GLU A 560 -3.98 -4.33 33.73
C GLU A 560 -4.91 -5.42 34.29
N TYR A 561 -5.77 -5.06 35.24
CA TYR A 561 -6.79 -5.93 35.81
C TYR A 561 -7.79 -6.42 34.76
N GLY A 562 -8.33 -5.50 33.93
CA GLY A 562 -9.20 -5.86 32.82
C GLY A 562 -8.49 -6.75 31.81
N TYR A 563 -7.27 -6.37 31.42
CA TYR A 563 -6.47 -7.09 30.43
C TYR A 563 -6.20 -8.54 30.84
N LYS A 564 -5.83 -8.79 32.10
CA LYS A 564 -5.64 -10.15 32.68
C LYS A 564 -6.91 -10.99 32.66
N LYS A 565 -8.08 -10.35 32.61
CA LYS A 565 -9.39 -11.01 32.54
C LYS A 565 -9.96 -11.02 31.12
N HIS A 566 -9.14 -10.78 30.11
CA HIS A 566 -9.54 -10.75 28.71
C HIS A 566 -10.61 -9.67 28.41
N ILE A 567 -10.58 -8.55 29.14
CA ILE A 567 -11.50 -7.42 28.95
C ILE A 567 -10.71 -6.14 28.72
N VAL A 568 -10.92 -5.52 27.58
CA VAL A 568 -10.28 -4.26 27.22
C VAL A 568 -11.29 -3.13 27.40
N LEU A 569 -11.01 -2.21 28.32
CA LEU A 569 -11.80 -1.00 28.48
C LEU A 569 -11.54 -0.08 27.31
N VAL A 570 -12.61 0.39 26.68
CA VAL A 570 -12.53 1.30 25.54
C VAL A 570 -13.51 2.46 25.72
N SER A 571 -13.05 3.65 25.37
CA SER A 571 -13.88 4.83 25.16
C SER A 571 -14.01 5.13 23.67
N HIS A 572 -14.77 6.16 23.29
CA HIS A 572 -14.95 6.57 21.89
C HIS A 572 -13.62 6.76 21.16
N THR A 573 -12.66 7.43 21.80
CA THR A 573 -11.36 7.76 21.20
C THR A 573 -10.50 6.51 20.94
N THR A 574 -10.65 5.48 21.76
CA THR A 574 -9.93 4.20 21.61
C THR A 574 -10.68 3.19 20.75
N LEU A 575 -12.02 3.27 20.68
CA LEU A 575 -12.84 2.31 19.94
C LEU A 575 -12.82 2.57 18.44
N ILE A 576 -12.92 3.84 18.00
CA ILE A 576 -12.96 4.16 16.57
C ILE A 576 -11.73 3.65 15.81
N PRO A 577 -10.48 3.80 16.30
CA PRO A 577 -9.30 3.23 15.65
C PRO A 577 -9.39 1.71 15.49
N ILE A 578 -9.84 0.98 16.53
CA ILE A 578 -9.98 -0.47 16.50
C ILE A 578 -10.99 -0.88 15.42
N LEU A 579 -12.16 -0.24 15.40
CA LEU A 579 -13.20 -0.52 14.42
C LEU A 579 -12.77 -0.20 12.98
N ARG A 580 -12.00 0.87 12.80
CA ARG A 580 -11.47 1.25 11.49
C ARG A 580 -10.41 0.27 10.99
N THR A 581 -9.60 -0.28 11.89
CA THR A 581 -8.71 -1.40 11.56
C THR A 581 -9.51 -2.61 11.09
N VAL A 582 -10.63 -2.93 11.76
CA VAL A 582 -11.52 -4.02 11.31
C VAL A 582 -12.13 -3.73 9.94
N ALA A 583 -12.63 -2.52 9.70
CA ALA A 583 -13.17 -2.13 8.40
C ALA A 583 -12.11 -2.24 7.28
N ASN A 584 -10.86 -1.86 7.57
CA ASN A 584 -9.75 -1.99 6.63
C ASN A 584 -9.41 -3.46 6.32
N LEU A 585 -9.49 -4.35 7.31
CA LEU A 585 -9.31 -5.79 7.10
C LEU A 585 -10.38 -6.35 6.14
N TRP A 586 -11.65 -5.95 6.29
CA TRP A 586 -12.72 -6.34 5.37
C TRP A 586 -12.51 -5.82 3.95
N MET A 587 -11.98 -4.61 3.79
CA MET A 587 -11.64 -4.04 2.48
C MET A 587 -10.56 -4.86 1.77
N ILE A 588 -9.53 -5.29 2.52
CA ILE A 588 -8.45 -6.13 1.99
C ILE A 588 -8.99 -7.50 1.57
N GLU A 589 -9.80 -8.15 2.41
CA GLU A 589 -10.38 -9.46 2.10
C GLU A 589 -11.25 -9.41 0.84
N ARG A 590 -12.11 -8.40 0.74
CA ARG A 590 -12.95 -8.20 -0.44
C ARG A 590 -12.11 -8.00 -1.70
N SER A 591 -11.05 -7.21 -1.62
CA SER A 591 -10.13 -7.02 -2.75
C SER A 591 -9.44 -8.33 -3.17
N ASN A 592 -9.09 -9.19 -2.22
CA ASN A 592 -8.50 -10.50 -2.50
C ASN A 592 -9.50 -11.45 -3.17
N ALA A 593 -10.75 -11.47 -2.68
CA ALA A 593 -11.83 -12.28 -3.26
C ALA A 593 -12.15 -11.84 -4.70
N GLU A 594 -12.29 -10.53 -4.94
CA GLU A 594 -12.52 -9.98 -6.29
C GLU A 594 -11.35 -10.29 -7.22
N ALA A 595 -10.10 -10.18 -6.76
CA ALA A 595 -8.93 -10.55 -7.55
C ALA A 595 -8.91 -12.03 -7.94
N ARG A 596 -9.34 -12.92 -7.04
CA ARG A 596 -9.46 -14.36 -7.31
C ARG A 596 -10.53 -14.66 -8.36
N GLU A 597 -11.71 -14.04 -8.24
CA GLU A 597 -12.79 -14.18 -9.23
C GLU A 597 -12.36 -13.67 -10.62
N ILE A 598 -11.65 -12.55 -10.67
CA ILE A 598 -11.07 -12.02 -11.92
C ILE A 598 -10.08 -13.03 -12.52
N SER A 599 -9.22 -13.63 -11.70
CA SER A 599 -8.25 -14.64 -12.17
C SER A 599 -8.95 -15.88 -12.74
N GLU A 600 -10.01 -16.37 -12.09
CA GLU A 600 -10.79 -17.51 -12.57
C GLU A 600 -11.48 -17.20 -13.90
N LYS A 601 -12.17 -16.05 -14.00
CA LYS A 601 -12.81 -15.61 -15.25
C LYS A 601 -11.81 -15.35 -16.37
N ALA A 602 -10.62 -14.83 -16.07
CA ALA A 602 -9.56 -14.66 -17.04
C ALA A 602 -9.08 -16.02 -17.60
N GLY A 603 -8.99 -17.05 -16.76
CA GLY A 603 -8.69 -18.42 -17.19
C GLY A 603 -9.76 -19.02 -18.10
N GLU A 604 -11.05 -18.81 -17.80
CA GLU A 604 -12.15 -19.23 -18.67
C GLU A 604 -12.11 -18.55 -20.05
N ILE A 605 -11.86 -17.24 -20.08
CA ILE A 605 -11.72 -16.48 -21.33
C ILE A 605 -10.54 -17.01 -22.15
N TYR A 606 -9.40 -17.28 -21.50
CA TYR A 606 -8.23 -17.87 -22.17
C TYR A 606 -8.58 -19.21 -22.84
N ASN A 607 -9.26 -20.11 -22.12
CA ASN A 607 -9.69 -21.40 -22.66
C ASN A 607 -10.67 -21.26 -23.84
N GLN A 608 -11.59 -20.29 -23.78
CA GLN A 608 -12.49 -20.00 -24.90
C GLN A 608 -11.73 -19.49 -26.13
N VAL A 609 -10.76 -18.60 -25.94
CA VAL A 609 -9.90 -18.11 -27.04
C VAL A 609 -9.09 -19.24 -27.66
N CYS A 610 -8.50 -20.13 -26.87
CA CYS A 610 -7.83 -21.34 -27.38
C CYS A 610 -8.78 -22.22 -28.20
N THR A 611 -9.99 -22.46 -27.72
CA THR A 611 -11.01 -23.24 -28.44
C THR A 611 -11.38 -22.60 -29.78
N VAL A 612 -11.48 -21.27 -29.85
CA VAL A 612 -11.74 -20.54 -31.09
C VAL A 612 -10.55 -20.64 -32.04
N ALA A 613 -9.32 -20.49 -31.55
CA ALA A 613 -8.11 -20.66 -32.33
C ALA A 613 -8.00 -22.07 -32.95
N GLU A 614 -8.30 -23.12 -32.18
CA GLU A 614 -8.35 -24.50 -32.70
C GLU A 614 -9.38 -24.67 -33.82
N ARG A 615 -10.58 -24.10 -33.66
CA ARG A 615 -11.64 -24.14 -34.69
C ARG A 615 -11.22 -23.40 -35.96
N LEU A 616 -10.57 -22.25 -35.83
CA LEU A 616 -10.02 -21.50 -36.96
C LEU A 616 -8.88 -22.25 -37.64
N GLY A 617 -8.01 -22.92 -36.90
CA GLY A 617 -6.98 -23.80 -37.44
C GLY A 617 -7.58 -24.96 -38.27
N LYS A 618 -8.61 -25.62 -37.75
CA LYS A 618 -9.37 -26.66 -38.49
C LYS A 618 -9.99 -26.10 -39.77
N LEU A 619 -10.62 -24.92 -39.70
CA LEU A 619 -11.22 -24.25 -40.85
C LEU A 619 -10.18 -23.94 -41.93
N GLY A 620 -9.04 -23.38 -41.54
CA GLY A 620 -7.91 -23.12 -42.44
C GLY A 620 -7.44 -24.39 -43.17
N GLY A 621 -7.33 -25.51 -42.46
CA GLY A 621 -7.01 -26.81 -43.06
C GLY A 621 -8.03 -27.29 -44.11
N THR A 622 -9.34 -27.14 -43.83
CA THR A 622 -10.39 -27.46 -44.82
C THR A 622 -10.34 -26.55 -46.04
N LEU A 623 -10.12 -25.24 -45.87
CA LEU A 623 -10.02 -24.30 -46.98
C LEU A 623 -8.80 -24.61 -47.87
N ASN A 624 -7.68 -24.99 -47.26
CA ASN A 624 -6.50 -25.45 -48.00
C ASN A 624 -6.81 -26.73 -48.81
N THR A 625 -7.56 -27.66 -48.22
CA THR A 625 -8.00 -28.89 -48.90
C THR A 625 -8.92 -28.60 -50.10
N VAL A 626 -9.87 -27.68 -49.93
CA VAL A 626 -10.77 -27.23 -51.01
C VAL A 626 -9.98 -26.53 -52.13
N SER A 627 -9.03 -25.67 -51.79
CA SER A 627 -8.12 -25.00 -52.73
C SER A 627 -7.33 -26.02 -53.56
N ASN A 628 -6.79 -27.07 -52.91
CA ASN A 628 -6.08 -28.15 -53.60
C ASN A 628 -7.00 -28.91 -54.58
N HIS A 629 -8.22 -29.28 -54.18
CA HIS A 629 -9.18 -29.93 -55.07
C HIS A 629 -9.55 -29.07 -56.28
N TYR A 630 -9.75 -27.77 -56.08
CA TYR A 630 -10.00 -26.84 -57.17
C TYR A 630 -8.80 -26.80 -58.13
N ASN A 631 -7.60 -26.60 -57.61
CA ASN A 631 -6.38 -26.52 -58.41
C ASN A 631 -6.07 -27.82 -59.16
N ASP A 632 -6.32 -28.99 -58.56
CA ASP A 632 -6.17 -30.28 -59.24
C ASP A 632 -7.21 -30.49 -60.35
N THR A 633 -8.44 -30.01 -60.15
CA THR A 633 -9.49 -30.02 -61.18
C THR A 633 -9.12 -29.10 -62.36
N VAL A 634 -8.60 -27.90 -62.06
CA VAL A 634 -8.10 -26.96 -63.08
C VAL A 634 -6.91 -27.57 -63.82
N LYS A 635 -5.96 -28.23 -63.14
CA LYS A 635 -4.85 -28.94 -63.79
C LYS A 635 -5.33 -30.09 -64.69
N ALA A 636 -6.32 -30.87 -64.26
CA ALA A 636 -6.89 -31.96 -65.05
C ALA A 636 -7.63 -31.45 -66.30
N LEU A 637 -8.24 -30.28 -66.22
CA LEU A 637 -9.01 -29.67 -67.32
C LEU A 637 -8.11 -28.87 -68.28
N ALA A 638 -7.27 -27.97 -67.76
CA ALA A 638 -6.49 -26.98 -68.51
C ALA A 638 -4.96 -27.20 -68.50
N GLY A 639 -4.45 -28.21 -67.78
CA GLY A 639 -3.01 -28.53 -67.74
C GLY A 639 -2.45 -29.12 -69.04
N LYS A 640 -1.12 -29.31 -69.11
CA LYS A 640 -0.40 -29.77 -70.33
C LYS A 640 -0.90 -31.10 -70.92
N GLN A 641 -1.47 -32.00 -70.10
CA GLN A 641 -2.11 -33.25 -70.54
C GLN A 641 -3.64 -33.23 -70.39
N GLY A 642 -4.22 -32.07 -70.09
CA GLY A 642 -5.64 -31.89 -69.79
C GLY A 642 -6.56 -31.96 -71.00
N LEU A 643 -7.87 -31.89 -70.72
CA LEU A 643 -8.92 -32.02 -71.72
C LEU A 643 -8.96 -30.85 -72.72
N TYR A 644 -8.47 -29.66 -72.36
CA TYR A 644 -8.41 -28.49 -73.26
C TYR A 644 -7.67 -28.81 -74.55
N GLY A 645 -6.48 -29.40 -74.49
CA GLY A 645 -5.71 -29.77 -75.68
C GLY A 645 -6.37 -30.86 -76.53
N LYS A 646 -7.16 -31.75 -75.93
CA LYS A 646 -7.90 -32.81 -76.64
C LYS A 646 -9.15 -32.27 -77.33
N VAL A 647 -9.89 -31.38 -76.66
CA VAL A 647 -11.10 -30.72 -77.19
C VAL A 647 -10.74 -29.67 -78.25
N GLU A 648 -9.61 -28.97 -78.11
CA GLU A 648 -9.13 -28.01 -79.11
C GLU A 648 -8.71 -28.71 -80.41
N ARG A 649 -8.07 -29.89 -80.34
CA ARG A 649 -7.82 -30.74 -81.51
C ARG A 649 -9.11 -31.21 -82.18
N PHE A 650 -10.17 -31.46 -81.41
CA PHE A 650 -11.49 -31.85 -81.92
C PHE A 650 -12.22 -30.68 -82.59
N ASN A 651 -12.09 -29.46 -82.05
CA ASN A 651 -12.65 -28.23 -82.61
C ASN A 651 -12.04 -27.90 -83.99
N LYS A 652 -10.76 -28.23 -84.22
CA LYS A 652 -10.11 -28.09 -85.53
C LYS A 652 -10.58 -29.09 -86.59
N LEU A 653 -11.25 -30.18 -86.21
CA LEU A 653 -11.72 -31.24 -87.12
C LEU A 653 -13.22 -31.21 -87.43
N SER A 654 -14.04 -30.42 -86.72
CA SER A 654 -15.51 -30.45 -86.82
C SER A 654 -16.10 -29.08 -87.19
N ALA A 655 -16.82 -29.00 -88.32
CA ALA A 655 -17.41 -27.76 -88.83
C ALA A 655 -18.71 -27.30 -88.12
N LYS A 656 -19.03 -27.85 -86.94
CA LYS A 656 -20.31 -27.66 -86.23
C LYS A 656 -20.19 -27.24 -84.76
N VAL A 657 -19.14 -26.50 -84.40
CA VAL A 657 -18.92 -25.99 -83.03
C VAL A 657 -18.87 -24.47 -83.04
N SER A 658 -19.74 -23.80 -82.27
CA SER A 658 -19.87 -22.33 -82.23
C SER A 658 -19.50 -21.67 -80.89
N LYS A 659 -19.05 -22.44 -79.89
CA LYS A 659 -18.69 -21.92 -78.56
C LYS A 659 -17.24 -22.28 -78.21
N THR A 660 -16.52 -21.31 -77.66
CA THR A 660 -15.16 -21.45 -77.14
C THR A 660 -15.17 -21.73 -75.63
N LEU A 661 -14.21 -22.53 -75.17
CA LEU A 661 -14.06 -22.84 -73.74
C LEU A 661 -13.48 -21.61 -73.00
N PRO A 662 -13.96 -21.30 -71.77
CA PRO A 662 -13.45 -20.18 -70.98
C PRO A 662 -12.02 -20.44 -70.50
N ALA A 663 -11.21 -19.39 -70.31
CA ALA A 663 -9.89 -19.55 -69.71
C ALA A 663 -10.05 -19.80 -68.19
N LEU A 664 -9.46 -20.88 -67.69
CA LEU A 664 -9.42 -21.23 -66.26
C LEU A 664 -7.96 -21.25 -65.82
N GLU A 665 -7.60 -20.39 -64.87
CA GLU A 665 -6.26 -20.36 -64.27
C GLU A 665 -6.28 -20.91 -62.84
N PRO A 666 -5.23 -21.63 -62.40
CA PRO A 666 -5.10 -22.06 -61.01
C PRO A 666 -5.11 -20.84 -60.08
N THR A 667 -5.84 -20.93 -58.98
CA THR A 667 -5.88 -19.86 -57.98
C THR A 667 -4.92 -20.25 -56.87
N HIS A 668 -3.80 -19.54 -56.75
CA HIS A 668 -2.92 -19.66 -55.59
C HIS A 668 -3.57 -18.94 -54.41
N MET A 669 -4.21 -19.70 -53.52
CA MET A 669 -4.60 -19.22 -52.20
C MET A 669 -3.63 -19.83 -51.19
N ASP A 670 -2.59 -19.08 -50.83
CA ASP A 670 -1.67 -19.49 -49.77
C ASP A 670 -2.36 -19.20 -48.43
N PHE A 671 -2.94 -20.25 -47.83
CA PHE A 671 -3.41 -20.19 -46.45
C PHE A 671 -2.22 -20.51 -45.53
N GLU A 672 -1.61 -19.47 -44.95
CA GLU A 672 -0.50 -19.57 -43.99
C GLU A 672 -0.96 -20.27 -42.69
N SER A 673 -1.13 -21.59 -42.75
CA SER A 673 -1.60 -22.42 -41.63
C SER A 673 -0.60 -22.42 -40.46
N GLU A 674 0.68 -22.18 -40.74
CA GLU A 674 1.76 -22.06 -39.76
C GLU A 674 1.63 -20.83 -38.83
N ARG A 675 0.91 -19.78 -39.27
CA ARG A 675 0.63 -18.61 -38.41
C ARG A 675 -0.54 -18.82 -37.47
N LEU A 676 -1.37 -19.85 -37.72
CA LEU A 676 -2.50 -20.24 -36.88
C LEU A 676 -2.12 -21.30 -35.84
N SER A 677 -1.04 -22.06 -36.07
CA SER A 677 -0.37 -22.81 -35.02
C SER A 677 0.40 -21.83 -34.14
N LEU A 678 -0.28 -21.27 -33.13
CA LEU A 678 0.39 -20.60 -32.02
C LEU A 678 1.53 -21.49 -31.53
N ILE A 679 2.74 -20.92 -31.50
CA ILE A 679 3.88 -21.43 -30.75
C ILE A 679 3.42 -21.55 -29.29
N VAL A 680 2.99 -22.76 -28.91
CA VAL A 680 2.93 -23.18 -27.51
C VAL A 680 4.36 -23.54 -27.15
N GLU A 681 5.16 -22.52 -26.84
CA GLU A 681 6.34 -22.75 -26.02
C GLU A 681 5.80 -22.94 -24.60
N ALA A 682 5.85 -24.18 -24.11
CA ALA A 682 5.56 -24.45 -22.71
C ALA A 682 6.52 -23.58 -21.88
N LEU A 683 5.99 -22.77 -20.97
CA LEU A 683 6.81 -22.19 -19.91
C LEU A 683 7.38 -23.39 -19.13
N ASP A 684 8.69 -23.58 -19.19
CA ASP A 684 9.38 -24.53 -18.33
C ASP A 684 8.96 -24.22 -16.88
N GLU A 685 8.24 -25.15 -16.26
CA GLU A 685 8.04 -25.15 -14.82
C GLU A 685 9.42 -25.19 -14.18
N ALA A 686 9.77 -24.14 -13.45
CA ALA A 686 10.97 -24.15 -12.63
C ALA A 686 10.88 -25.32 -11.65
N ASP A 687 11.84 -26.24 -11.72
CA ASP A 687 11.96 -27.40 -10.83
C ASP A 687 11.77 -27.00 -9.37
N GLU A 688 10.71 -27.49 -8.74
CA GLU A 688 10.62 -27.55 -7.29
C GLU A 688 11.76 -28.45 -6.76
N PRO A 689 12.56 -28.02 -5.78
CA PRO A 689 13.51 -28.91 -5.14
C PRO A 689 12.76 -29.92 -4.27
N THR A 690 12.52 -31.10 -4.82
CA THR A 690 12.01 -32.27 -4.10
C THR A 690 13.05 -32.74 -3.09
N ALA A 691 12.77 -32.47 -1.81
CA ALA A 691 13.47 -33.06 -0.70
C ALA A 691 13.04 -34.53 -0.54
N GLU A 692 13.71 -35.46 -1.21
CA GLU A 692 13.59 -36.89 -0.92
C GLU A 692 14.77 -37.40 -0.07
N LEU A 693 14.42 -37.90 1.11
CA LEU A 693 15.27 -38.68 2.01
C LEU A 693 15.77 -39.97 1.34
N PRO A 694 17.01 -40.43 1.60
CA PRO A 694 17.57 -41.61 0.95
C PRO A 694 16.98 -42.92 1.53
N PRO A 695 16.63 -43.92 0.70
CA PRO A 695 16.14 -45.20 1.20
C PRO A 695 17.27 -46.15 1.60
N LEU A 696 17.02 -46.86 2.68
CA LEU A 696 17.79 -47.97 3.23
C LEU A 696 17.67 -49.25 2.38
N MET A 697 18.82 -49.90 2.21
CA MET A 697 19.06 -51.35 2.13
C MET A 697 18.74 -52.17 0.85
N ASN A 698 19.87 -52.64 0.27
CA ASN A 698 20.27 -54.05 0.11
C ASN A 698 19.82 -54.91 -1.09
N HIS A 699 20.84 -55.25 -1.89
CA HIS A 699 21.27 -56.60 -2.28
C HIS A 699 20.46 -57.41 -3.33
N ILE A 700 21.01 -57.57 -4.55
CA ILE A 700 21.70 -58.80 -5.04
C ILE A 700 21.96 -58.73 -6.57
N ALA A 701 23.24 -58.96 -6.90
CA ALA A 701 23.89 -59.52 -8.10
C ALA A 701 23.15 -59.60 -9.46
N ASN A 702 23.82 -59.13 -10.52
CA ASN A 702 24.57 -60.04 -11.39
C ASN A 702 25.54 -59.26 -12.32
N ASP A 703 26.81 -59.67 -12.27
CA ASP A 703 27.88 -59.34 -13.22
C ASP A 703 27.67 -60.05 -14.57
N SER A 704 28.02 -59.39 -15.68
CA SER A 704 28.96 -59.93 -16.69
C SER A 704 29.04 -59.00 -17.93
N GLU A 705 30.27 -58.53 -18.19
CA GLU A 705 31.01 -58.51 -19.48
C GLU A 705 30.30 -58.02 -20.76
N ALA A 706 30.88 -57.25 -21.68
CA ALA A 706 32.20 -56.66 -21.88
C ALA A 706 32.09 -55.66 -23.07
N LEU A 707 32.98 -54.67 -23.09
CA LEU A 707 33.37 -53.76 -24.19
C LEU A 707 33.94 -54.53 -25.43
N PRO A 708 34.42 -53.89 -26.54
CA PRO A 708 34.45 -52.45 -26.90
C PRO A 708 34.15 -52.07 -28.39
N GLN A 709 33.94 -50.76 -28.58
CA GLN A 709 34.41 -49.84 -29.64
C GLN A 709 34.31 -50.18 -31.14
N ALA A 710 33.63 -49.28 -31.87
CA ALA A 710 34.18 -48.51 -33.00
C ALA A 710 33.51 -47.14 -33.06
#